data_AF-A0A6G8F369-F1
#
_entry.id   AF-A0A6G8F369-F1
#
_cell.length_a   1.000
_cell.length_b   1.000
_cell.length_c   1.000
_cell.angle_alpha   90.00
_cell.angle_beta   90.00
_cell.angle_gamma   90.00
#
_symmetry.space_group_name_H-M   'P 1'
#
loop_
_entity.id
_entity.type
_entity.pdbx_description
1 polymer ?
#
loop_
_entity_poly.entity_id
_entity_poly.type
_entity_poly.pdbx_seq_one_letter_code
_entity_poly.pdbx_strand_id
1 'polypeptide(L)'
;MKKSEALGFISDFFDNHDMDFEQGFKGCKTLEEIASCYPEYSGYVLSAVCTLSKRDVFCADIAPTAMQVFAAAVKNVDDNEATASLKQLFDKNLSFALMCGQNIVNENPRLADSLFSEAIACADSIDPNNAYRYGTAIVTAICKTEHPDKMLSEAMAYPRLASEVYKYLGKIYQERPETGEQIAGLLGDKKLLAAHNYSAFYNNIEKIVLSSEPSAENTFYAENHGNTALAKRALDLMEQHISDKANDAKDLCAAYKAAEHIGQIAPEYKEQAERIIRKGLQHKNNTKNSQKTAYRALGEFEKLYSRAEVYQRGQKTDDSPYGITSVEQVDNDKPCVLVLGGDGVRSEQSLNGYMGDVYRLLEENKLNEAVNVYGVVYDFGEYMDVRYARTKMMEEHHRQVKLKREAPADTLNPKYIDDIFNRFFLPRISRDGKKIRGDEAARNVRKIELVTHCHGAYTALMLEKMMQSKMKELGYTKEERAHIQKQLLVVAQSPYCPLGEAKSTFVSFASARDMETNHYNNFERALSAIRQEEKIPFSYFPERNGNLFLADTMGEKNDEHNFWGFHYNDTIDKQGQALILLERKLLINGIKNSLEPDKGIPAIKELIADDENSRQLFDRAEANGKALYNKMYAISMAVARYRVQHEK
;
A
#
# COMPACT_ATOMS: atom_id res chain seq x y z
N MET A 1 38.59 -30.51 -27.12
CA MET A 1 37.92 -31.66 -27.77
C MET A 1 38.39 -31.77 -29.20
N LYS A 2 38.67 -32.96 -29.74
CA LYS A 2 38.99 -33.17 -31.17
C LYS A 2 37.71 -33.32 -32.02
N LYS A 3 37.77 -33.10 -33.34
CA LYS A 3 36.60 -33.24 -34.25
C LYS A 3 35.90 -34.60 -34.17
N SER A 4 36.64 -35.70 -34.05
CA SER A 4 36.07 -37.04 -33.92
C SER A 4 35.37 -37.27 -32.58
N GLU A 5 35.88 -36.66 -31.50
CA GLU A 5 35.29 -36.70 -30.16
C GLU A 5 33.99 -35.87 -30.12
N ALA A 6 33.96 -34.73 -30.81
CA ALA A 6 32.78 -33.90 -30.94
C ALA A 6 31.63 -34.60 -31.68
N LEU A 7 31.93 -35.25 -32.80
CA LEU A 7 30.92 -36.00 -33.57
C LEU A 7 30.41 -37.22 -32.78
N GLY A 8 31.32 -37.95 -32.12
CA GLY A 8 30.93 -39.04 -31.22
C GLY A 8 30.02 -38.57 -30.09
N PHE A 9 30.37 -37.45 -29.44
CA PHE A 9 29.54 -36.85 -28.39
C PHE A 9 28.15 -36.47 -28.88
N ILE A 10 28.02 -35.83 -30.05
CA ILE A 10 26.71 -35.48 -30.62
C ILE A 10 25.87 -36.75 -30.85
N SER A 11 26.46 -37.79 -31.42
CA SER A 11 25.77 -39.07 -31.66
C SER A 11 25.30 -39.70 -30.35
N ASP A 12 26.20 -39.84 -29.37
CA ASP A 12 25.88 -40.43 -28.07
C ASP A 12 24.80 -39.63 -27.34
N PHE A 13 24.85 -38.31 -27.41
CA PHE A 13 23.83 -37.43 -26.83
C PHE A 13 22.48 -37.58 -27.55
N PHE A 14 22.50 -37.71 -28.88
CA PHE A 14 21.32 -37.91 -29.72
C PHE A 14 20.65 -39.28 -29.48
N ASP A 15 21.42 -40.33 -29.22
CA ASP A 15 20.91 -41.69 -29.03
C ASP A 15 20.56 -42.02 -27.57
N ASN A 16 21.06 -41.24 -26.59
CA ASN A 16 20.81 -41.50 -25.16
C ASN A 16 19.38 -41.11 -24.72
N HIS A 17 18.47 -42.09 -24.67
CA HIS A 17 17.08 -41.89 -24.25
C HIS A 17 16.85 -41.83 -22.73
N ASP A 18 17.75 -42.40 -21.92
CA ASP A 18 17.59 -42.55 -20.46
C ASP A 18 18.39 -41.49 -19.66
N MET A 19 18.55 -40.32 -20.26
CA MET A 19 19.39 -39.25 -19.74
C MET A 19 18.80 -38.62 -18.46
N ASP A 20 19.64 -38.45 -17.43
CA ASP A 20 19.26 -37.69 -16.23
C ASP A 20 19.43 -36.17 -16.41
N PHE A 21 18.91 -35.40 -15.47
CA PHE A 21 18.96 -33.93 -15.52
C PHE A 21 20.39 -33.37 -15.67
N GLU A 22 21.35 -33.92 -14.92
CA GLU A 22 22.73 -33.42 -14.91
C GLU A 22 23.42 -33.71 -16.25
N GLN A 23 23.16 -34.88 -16.82
CA GLN A 23 23.62 -35.27 -18.15
C GLN A 23 23.01 -34.38 -19.24
N GLY A 24 21.71 -34.07 -19.15
CA GLY A 24 21.04 -33.16 -20.08
C GLY A 24 21.60 -31.74 -20.03
N PHE A 25 21.73 -31.18 -18.83
CA PHE A 25 22.22 -29.82 -18.64
C PHE A 25 23.69 -29.66 -19.06
N LYS A 26 24.58 -30.57 -18.61
CA LYS A 26 26.00 -30.55 -19.01
C LYS A 26 26.15 -30.80 -20.51
N GLY A 27 25.35 -31.69 -21.07
CA GLY A 27 25.41 -32.01 -22.49
C GLY A 27 25.02 -30.83 -23.37
N CYS A 28 24.03 -30.02 -22.99
CA CYS A 28 23.74 -28.76 -23.68
C CYS A 28 24.96 -27.82 -23.72
N LYS A 29 25.68 -27.64 -22.60
CA LYS A 29 26.89 -26.80 -22.59
C LYS A 29 27.97 -27.34 -23.52
N THR A 30 28.16 -28.66 -23.55
CA THR A 30 29.10 -29.29 -24.47
C THR A 30 28.67 -29.11 -25.94
N LEU A 31 27.38 -29.19 -26.25
CA LEU A 31 26.86 -28.90 -27.60
C LEU A 31 27.09 -27.43 -28.00
N GLU A 32 26.99 -26.49 -27.07
CA GLU A 32 27.30 -25.07 -27.31
C GLU A 32 28.77 -24.86 -27.70
N GLU A 33 29.69 -25.49 -26.95
CA GLU A 33 31.11 -25.49 -27.24
C GLU A 33 31.40 -26.13 -28.62
N ILE A 34 30.71 -27.22 -28.94
CA ILE A 34 30.86 -27.90 -30.24
C ILE A 34 30.37 -27.00 -31.39
N ALA A 35 29.20 -26.38 -31.28
CA ALA A 35 28.69 -25.46 -32.30
C ALA A 35 29.65 -24.26 -32.52
N SER A 36 30.33 -23.81 -31.47
CA SER A 36 31.30 -22.71 -31.54
C SER A 36 32.65 -23.13 -32.13
N CYS A 37 33.19 -24.28 -31.72
CA CYS A 37 34.51 -24.74 -32.16
C CYS A 37 34.47 -25.49 -33.51
N TYR A 38 33.34 -26.08 -33.86
CA TYR A 38 33.13 -26.89 -35.06
C TYR A 38 31.83 -26.51 -35.79
N PRO A 39 31.79 -25.32 -36.44
CA PRO A 39 30.61 -24.80 -37.12
C PRO A 39 29.97 -25.79 -38.12
N GLU A 40 30.77 -26.60 -38.80
CA GLU A 40 30.31 -27.61 -39.77
C GLU A 40 29.43 -28.71 -39.16
N TYR A 41 29.41 -28.87 -37.82
CA TYR A 41 28.55 -29.83 -37.13
C TYR A 41 27.24 -29.22 -36.63
N SER A 42 26.99 -27.94 -36.90
CA SER A 42 25.84 -27.22 -36.36
C SER A 42 24.50 -27.84 -36.79
N GLY A 43 24.38 -28.40 -37.99
CA GLY A 43 23.20 -29.15 -38.42
C GLY A 43 22.88 -30.35 -37.52
N TYR A 44 23.91 -31.11 -37.11
CA TYR A 44 23.75 -32.23 -36.18
C TYR A 44 23.40 -31.75 -34.77
N VAL A 45 23.99 -30.63 -34.33
CA VAL A 45 23.67 -29.99 -33.04
C VAL A 45 22.20 -29.55 -33.00
N LEU A 46 21.68 -28.94 -34.08
CA LEU A 46 20.27 -28.54 -34.18
C LEU A 46 19.35 -29.76 -34.03
N SER A 47 19.65 -30.85 -34.74
CA SER A 47 18.90 -32.11 -34.64
C SER A 47 18.93 -32.72 -33.23
N ALA A 48 20.07 -32.63 -32.54
CA ALA A 48 20.22 -33.08 -31.16
C ALA A 48 19.36 -32.26 -30.17
N VAL A 49 19.36 -30.93 -30.28
CA VAL A 49 18.51 -30.06 -29.46
C VAL A 49 17.02 -30.30 -29.73
N CYS A 50 16.64 -30.44 -31.01
CA CYS A 50 15.27 -30.79 -31.40
C CYS A 50 14.80 -32.12 -30.79
N THR A 51 15.71 -33.08 -30.63
CA THR A 51 15.40 -34.39 -30.07
C THR A 51 15.37 -34.35 -28.55
N LEU A 52 16.29 -33.61 -27.92
CA LEU A 52 16.30 -33.38 -26.48
C LEU A 52 14.98 -32.75 -26.01
N SER A 53 14.43 -31.79 -26.74
CA SER A 53 13.21 -31.07 -26.34
C SER A 53 11.96 -31.95 -26.20
N LYS A 54 12.00 -33.21 -26.69
CA LYS A 54 10.94 -34.21 -26.54
C LYS A 54 11.10 -35.13 -25.34
N ARG A 55 12.27 -35.14 -24.71
CA ARG A 55 12.59 -36.11 -23.66
C ARG A 55 12.01 -35.65 -22.33
N ASP A 56 11.68 -36.61 -21.47
CA ASP A 56 11.13 -36.35 -20.13
C ASP A 56 12.07 -35.51 -19.24
N VAL A 57 13.37 -35.59 -19.50
CA VAL A 57 14.39 -34.79 -18.82
C VAL A 57 14.31 -33.29 -19.15
N PHE A 58 13.66 -32.92 -20.26
CA PHE A 58 13.62 -31.55 -20.72
C PHE A 58 12.65 -30.70 -19.89
N CYS A 59 13.20 -29.74 -19.15
CA CYS A 59 12.46 -28.89 -18.23
C CYS A 59 12.84 -27.41 -18.33
N ALA A 60 12.20 -26.57 -17.52
CA ALA A 60 12.42 -25.12 -17.50
C ALA A 60 13.87 -24.71 -17.16
N ASP A 61 14.64 -25.55 -16.48
CA ASP A 61 16.05 -25.28 -16.15
C ASP A 61 17.01 -25.62 -17.30
N ILE A 62 16.66 -26.55 -18.18
CA ILE A 62 17.46 -26.92 -19.37
C ILE A 62 17.14 -26.01 -20.55
N ALA A 63 15.88 -25.57 -20.67
CA ALA A 63 15.41 -24.80 -21.82
C ALA A 63 16.25 -23.54 -22.13
N PRO A 64 16.66 -22.69 -21.17
CA PRO A 64 17.47 -21.51 -21.47
C PRO A 64 18.82 -21.84 -22.12
N THR A 65 19.52 -22.86 -21.63
CA THR A 65 20.80 -23.30 -22.21
C THR A 65 20.59 -23.94 -23.57
N ALA A 66 19.55 -24.77 -23.74
CA ALA A 66 19.22 -25.35 -25.05
C ALA A 66 18.86 -24.28 -26.09
N MET A 67 18.21 -23.18 -25.69
CA MET A 67 17.95 -22.02 -26.57
C MET A 67 19.25 -21.37 -27.07
N GLN A 68 20.24 -21.22 -26.19
CA GLN A 68 21.55 -20.64 -26.54
C GLN A 68 22.28 -21.53 -27.53
N VAL A 69 22.32 -22.85 -27.28
CA VAL A 69 22.90 -23.84 -28.19
C VAL A 69 22.25 -23.75 -29.57
N PHE A 70 20.92 -23.73 -29.62
CA PHE A 70 20.18 -23.67 -30.87
C PHE A 70 20.50 -22.37 -31.63
N ALA A 71 20.47 -21.22 -30.96
CA ALA A 71 20.79 -19.93 -31.57
C ALA A 71 22.24 -19.88 -32.10
N ALA A 72 23.20 -20.43 -31.35
CA ALA A 72 24.60 -20.53 -31.79
C ALA A 72 24.75 -21.40 -33.04
N ALA A 73 24.09 -22.56 -33.08
CA ALA A 73 24.14 -23.47 -34.21
C ALA A 73 23.45 -22.90 -35.47
N VAL A 74 22.33 -22.18 -35.32
CA VAL A 74 21.63 -21.52 -36.44
C VAL A 74 22.53 -20.54 -37.21
N LYS A 75 23.48 -19.87 -36.54
CA LYS A 75 24.41 -18.92 -37.19
C LYS A 75 25.33 -19.57 -38.23
N ASN A 76 25.53 -20.88 -38.13
CA ASN A 76 26.51 -21.62 -38.92
C ASN A 76 25.89 -22.44 -40.05
N VAL A 77 24.56 -22.41 -40.21
CA VAL A 77 23.84 -23.15 -41.25
C VAL A 77 23.15 -22.20 -42.24
N ASP A 78 22.76 -22.73 -43.40
CA ASP A 78 21.98 -21.97 -44.39
C ASP A 78 20.51 -21.80 -43.97
N ASP A 79 19.79 -20.94 -44.70
CA ASP A 79 18.41 -20.59 -44.36
C ASP A 79 17.42 -21.75 -44.51
N ASN A 80 17.69 -22.69 -45.42
CA ASN A 80 16.84 -23.85 -45.63
C ASN A 80 16.97 -24.81 -44.44
N GLU A 81 18.21 -25.06 -43.99
CA GLU A 81 18.50 -25.92 -42.85
C GLU A 81 18.02 -25.30 -41.53
N ALA A 82 18.22 -23.99 -41.34
CA ALA A 82 17.70 -23.26 -40.19
C ALA A 82 16.16 -23.29 -40.13
N THR A 83 15.49 -23.04 -41.26
CA THR A 83 14.02 -23.07 -41.36
C THR A 83 13.48 -24.48 -41.11
N ALA A 84 14.09 -25.51 -41.70
CA ALA A 84 13.71 -26.90 -41.47
C ALA A 84 13.87 -27.30 -39.99
N SER A 85 14.93 -26.84 -39.33
CA SER A 85 15.18 -27.10 -37.91
C SER A 85 14.17 -26.38 -37.01
N LEU A 86 13.82 -25.13 -37.33
CA LEU A 86 12.79 -24.38 -36.61
C LEU A 86 11.43 -25.07 -36.74
N LYS A 87 11.04 -25.46 -37.96
CA LYS A 87 9.81 -26.23 -38.19
C LYS A 87 9.80 -27.53 -37.41
N GLN A 88 10.93 -28.24 -37.39
CA GLN A 88 11.06 -29.46 -36.59
C GLN A 88 10.84 -29.16 -35.10
N LEU A 89 11.29 -28.02 -34.56
CA LEU A 89 10.95 -27.65 -33.17
C LEU A 89 9.45 -27.43 -32.99
N PHE A 90 8.76 -26.74 -33.91
CA PHE A 90 7.32 -26.54 -33.82
C PHE A 90 6.56 -27.88 -33.80
N ASP A 91 6.93 -28.82 -34.66
CA ASP A 91 6.37 -30.17 -34.71
C ASP A 91 6.67 -30.98 -33.43
N LYS A 92 7.81 -30.71 -32.80
CA LYS A 92 8.34 -31.53 -31.71
C LYS A 92 7.98 -31.03 -30.31
N ASN A 93 8.10 -29.73 -30.08
CA ASN A 93 7.83 -29.05 -28.81
C ASN A 93 7.51 -27.58 -29.10
N LEU A 94 6.24 -27.30 -29.39
CA LEU A 94 5.70 -25.97 -29.68
C LEU A 94 6.09 -24.92 -28.63
N SER A 95 5.97 -25.26 -27.34
CA SER A 95 6.19 -24.33 -26.24
C SER A 95 7.65 -23.86 -26.18
N PHE A 96 8.59 -24.76 -26.47
CA PHE A 96 10.01 -24.44 -26.60
C PHE A 96 10.32 -23.73 -27.92
N ALA A 97 9.69 -24.16 -29.02
CA ALA A 97 9.85 -23.54 -30.34
C ALA A 97 9.51 -22.04 -30.33
N LEU A 98 8.41 -21.64 -29.68
CA LEU A 98 8.01 -20.24 -29.54
C LEU A 98 9.03 -19.41 -28.76
N MET A 99 9.64 -19.98 -27.71
CA MET A 99 10.71 -19.30 -26.95
C MET A 99 12.00 -19.18 -27.76
N CYS A 100 12.43 -20.28 -28.39
CA CYS A 100 13.59 -20.32 -29.27
C CYS A 100 13.47 -19.32 -30.41
N GLY A 101 12.33 -19.34 -31.11
CA GLY A 101 12.06 -18.51 -32.27
C GLY A 101 12.27 -17.02 -31.99
N GLN A 102 11.78 -16.51 -30.86
CA GLN A 102 11.99 -15.12 -30.46
C GLN A 102 13.47 -14.75 -30.35
N ASN A 103 14.27 -15.59 -29.68
CA ASN A 103 15.70 -15.32 -29.49
C ASN A 103 16.45 -15.38 -30.83
N ILE A 104 16.15 -16.41 -31.63
CA ILE A 104 16.80 -16.64 -32.93
C ILE A 104 16.54 -15.47 -33.89
N VAL A 105 15.29 -15.01 -34.01
CA VAL A 105 14.92 -13.94 -34.95
C VAL A 105 15.52 -12.59 -34.55
N ASN A 106 15.73 -12.34 -33.25
CA ASN A 106 16.45 -11.14 -32.81
C ASN A 106 17.91 -11.13 -33.28
N GLU A 107 18.56 -12.29 -33.33
CA GLU A 107 19.95 -12.43 -33.79
C GLU A 107 20.06 -12.66 -35.31
N ASN A 108 19.01 -13.20 -35.93
CA ASN A 108 18.95 -13.57 -37.35
C ASN A 108 17.61 -13.13 -37.95
N PRO A 109 17.42 -11.82 -38.25
CA PRO A 109 16.17 -11.27 -38.78
C PRO A 109 15.64 -11.97 -40.05
N ARG A 110 16.54 -12.57 -40.85
CA ARG A 110 16.22 -13.37 -42.05
C ARG A 110 15.23 -14.51 -41.79
N LEU A 111 15.11 -14.98 -40.55
CA LEU A 111 14.19 -16.06 -40.15
C LEU A 111 12.82 -15.57 -39.67
N ALA A 112 12.55 -14.25 -39.70
CA ALA A 112 11.29 -13.68 -39.26
C ALA A 112 10.08 -14.29 -40.00
N ASP A 113 10.19 -14.42 -41.33
CA ASP A 113 9.13 -14.97 -42.19
C ASP A 113 8.86 -16.45 -41.89
N SER A 114 9.92 -17.23 -41.65
CA SER A 114 9.82 -18.63 -41.25
C SER A 114 9.16 -18.78 -39.87
N LEU A 115 9.58 -17.98 -38.89
CA LEU A 115 8.97 -17.99 -37.55
C LEU A 115 7.49 -17.62 -37.61
N PHE A 116 7.15 -16.56 -38.35
CA PHE A 116 5.78 -16.10 -38.50
C PHE A 116 4.90 -17.18 -39.13
N SER A 117 5.35 -17.77 -40.24
CA SER A 117 4.60 -18.79 -40.98
C SER A 117 4.31 -20.02 -40.12
N GLU A 118 5.30 -20.54 -39.39
CA GLU A 118 5.11 -21.72 -38.52
C GLU A 118 4.24 -21.40 -37.30
N ALA A 119 4.39 -20.21 -36.70
CA ALA A 119 3.56 -19.78 -35.58
C ALA A 119 2.10 -19.56 -35.99
N ILE A 120 1.84 -19.01 -37.19
CA ILE A 120 0.48 -18.86 -37.76
C ILE A 120 -0.13 -20.22 -38.09
N ALA A 121 0.62 -21.13 -38.71
CA ALA A 121 0.14 -22.48 -39.01
C ALA A 121 -0.32 -23.23 -37.75
N CYS A 122 0.29 -22.91 -36.60
CA CYS A 122 -0.06 -23.49 -35.30
C CYS A 122 -1.08 -22.65 -34.49
N ALA A 123 -1.66 -21.57 -35.04
CA ALA A 123 -2.49 -20.63 -34.27
C ALA A 123 -3.78 -21.25 -33.69
N ASP A 124 -4.34 -22.29 -34.33
CA ASP A 124 -5.51 -23.00 -33.80
C ASP A 124 -5.20 -23.83 -32.54
N SER A 125 -3.91 -24.13 -32.32
CA SER A 125 -3.41 -24.85 -31.15
C SER A 125 -3.08 -23.93 -29.97
N ILE A 126 -3.38 -22.63 -30.04
CA ILE A 126 -3.19 -21.69 -28.93
C ILE A 126 -4.00 -22.15 -27.72
N ASP A 127 -3.29 -22.50 -26.66
CA ASP A 127 -3.84 -22.76 -25.32
C ASP A 127 -3.41 -21.64 -24.34
N PRO A 128 -4.10 -21.49 -23.19
CA PRO A 128 -3.82 -20.42 -22.22
C PRO A 128 -2.38 -20.38 -21.70
N ASN A 129 -1.67 -21.52 -21.64
CA ASN A 129 -0.29 -21.59 -21.15
C ASN A 129 0.73 -21.07 -22.19
N ASN A 130 0.37 -21.08 -23.47
CA ASN A 130 1.23 -20.63 -24.56
C ASN A 130 0.80 -19.31 -25.20
N ALA A 131 -0.41 -18.80 -24.93
CA ALA A 131 -0.96 -17.57 -25.54
C ALA A 131 0.03 -16.37 -25.50
N TYR A 132 0.65 -16.12 -24.35
CA TYR A 132 1.68 -15.09 -24.21
C TYR A 132 2.88 -15.31 -25.16
N ARG A 133 3.37 -16.56 -25.24
CA ARG A 133 4.53 -16.91 -26.09
C ARG A 133 4.22 -16.78 -27.57
N TYR A 134 3.00 -17.13 -27.97
CA TYR A 134 2.50 -16.88 -29.33
C TYR A 134 2.49 -15.38 -29.64
N GLY A 135 1.91 -14.57 -28.75
CA GLY A 135 1.90 -13.12 -28.91
C GLY A 135 3.30 -12.54 -29.08
N THR A 136 4.24 -12.91 -28.20
CA THR A 136 5.61 -12.38 -28.28
C THR A 136 6.38 -12.86 -29.51
N ALA A 137 6.25 -14.13 -29.90
CA ALA A 137 6.92 -14.67 -31.09
C ALA A 137 6.45 -13.99 -32.37
N ILE A 138 5.12 -13.84 -32.54
CA ILE A 138 4.53 -13.15 -33.69
C ILE A 138 4.93 -11.69 -33.73
N VAL A 139 4.88 -10.98 -32.60
CA VAL A 139 5.30 -9.58 -32.50
C VAL A 139 6.78 -9.43 -32.87
N THR A 140 7.65 -10.32 -32.40
CA THR A 140 9.08 -10.30 -32.76
C THR A 140 9.27 -10.53 -34.26
N ALA A 141 8.54 -11.45 -34.88
CA ALA A 141 8.62 -11.66 -36.33
C ALA A 141 8.17 -10.40 -37.10
N ILE A 142 7.04 -9.80 -36.72
CA ILE A 142 6.54 -8.54 -37.32
C ILE A 142 7.59 -7.44 -37.21
N CYS A 143 8.24 -7.27 -36.05
CA CYS A 143 9.25 -6.24 -35.87
C CYS A 143 10.55 -6.47 -36.67
N LYS A 144 10.82 -7.69 -37.17
CA LYS A 144 12.08 -8.04 -37.83
C LYS A 144 11.96 -8.37 -39.33
N THR A 145 10.76 -8.60 -39.85
CA THR A 145 10.51 -8.86 -41.29
C THR A 145 10.64 -7.60 -42.15
N GLU A 146 10.93 -7.72 -43.44
CA GLU A 146 10.87 -6.60 -44.41
C GLU A 146 9.43 -6.16 -44.74
N HIS A 147 8.41 -6.92 -44.32
CA HIS A 147 7.00 -6.66 -44.65
C HIS A 147 6.08 -6.64 -43.42
N PRO A 148 6.32 -5.73 -42.44
CA PRO A 148 5.62 -5.73 -41.15
C PRO A 148 4.11 -5.54 -41.29
N ASP A 149 3.67 -4.69 -42.21
CA ASP A 149 2.27 -4.39 -42.51
C ASP A 149 1.46 -5.62 -42.93
N LYS A 150 2.07 -6.46 -43.78
CA LYS A 150 1.43 -7.67 -44.29
C LYS A 150 1.27 -8.70 -43.17
N MET A 151 2.32 -8.92 -42.39
CA MET A 151 2.29 -9.83 -41.26
C MET A 151 1.34 -9.38 -40.15
N LEU A 152 1.31 -8.08 -39.84
CA LEU A 152 0.36 -7.54 -38.87
C LEU A 152 -1.08 -7.81 -39.33
N SER A 153 -1.40 -7.49 -40.58
CA SER A 153 -2.74 -7.73 -41.13
C SER A 153 -3.14 -9.22 -41.09
N GLU A 154 -2.20 -10.11 -41.44
CA GLU A 154 -2.41 -11.55 -41.39
C GLU A 154 -2.62 -12.06 -39.97
N ALA A 155 -1.78 -11.65 -39.01
CA ALA A 155 -1.92 -12.05 -37.61
C ALA A 155 -3.25 -11.58 -37.00
N MET A 156 -3.71 -10.36 -37.36
CA MET A 156 -4.97 -9.80 -36.88
C MET A 156 -6.20 -10.46 -37.51
N ALA A 157 -6.06 -11.21 -38.61
CA ALA A 157 -7.15 -11.99 -39.19
C ALA A 157 -7.51 -13.25 -38.37
N TYR A 158 -6.62 -13.70 -37.47
CA TYR A 158 -6.83 -14.87 -36.61
C TYR A 158 -7.33 -14.45 -35.22
N PRO A 159 -8.59 -14.73 -34.83
CA PRO A 159 -9.19 -14.16 -33.62
C PRO A 159 -8.43 -14.44 -32.31
N ARG A 160 -7.91 -15.66 -32.14
CA ARG A 160 -7.16 -16.06 -30.92
C ARG A 160 -5.82 -15.33 -30.81
N LEU A 161 -5.17 -15.08 -31.95
CA LEU A 161 -3.89 -14.41 -32.00
C LEU A 161 -4.05 -12.88 -31.95
N ALA A 162 -5.09 -12.36 -32.59
CA ALA A 162 -5.39 -10.93 -32.64
C ALA A 162 -5.46 -10.31 -31.25
N SER A 163 -6.08 -10.99 -30.26
CA SER A 163 -6.13 -10.48 -28.88
C SER A 163 -4.77 -10.45 -28.18
N GLU A 164 -3.86 -11.36 -28.50
CA GLU A 164 -2.51 -11.38 -27.92
C GLU A 164 -1.61 -10.34 -28.58
N VAL A 165 -1.66 -10.24 -29.91
CA VAL A 165 -0.93 -9.22 -30.69
C VAL A 165 -1.43 -7.80 -30.35
N TYR A 166 -2.72 -7.64 -30.10
CA TYR A 166 -3.31 -6.36 -29.70
C TYR A 166 -2.60 -5.75 -28.48
N LYS A 167 -2.12 -6.56 -27.53
CA LYS A 167 -1.41 -6.08 -26.33
C LYS A 167 -0.06 -5.41 -26.62
N TYR A 168 0.44 -5.55 -27.85
CA TYR A 168 1.77 -5.12 -28.26
C TYR A 168 1.77 -4.13 -29.43
N LEU A 169 0.61 -3.63 -29.89
CA LEU A 169 0.56 -2.67 -31.01
C LEU A 169 1.47 -1.46 -30.78
N GLY A 170 1.51 -0.91 -29.57
CA GLY A 170 2.41 0.20 -29.26
C GLY A 170 3.90 -0.14 -29.37
N LYS A 171 4.29 -1.39 -29.10
CA LYS A 171 5.66 -1.88 -29.31
C LYS A 171 5.96 -2.04 -30.80
N ILE A 172 5.03 -2.63 -31.56
CA ILE A 172 5.17 -2.79 -33.01
C ILE A 172 5.38 -1.41 -33.65
N TYR A 173 4.55 -0.42 -33.32
CA TYR A 173 4.71 0.93 -33.83
C TYR A 173 6.07 1.55 -33.48
N GLN A 174 6.54 1.35 -32.25
CA GLN A 174 7.83 1.88 -31.81
C GLN A 174 8.99 1.30 -32.63
N GLU A 175 8.95 0.03 -33.03
CA GLU A 175 10.00 -0.60 -33.84
C GLU A 175 9.77 -0.45 -35.35
N ARG A 176 8.51 -0.33 -35.77
CA ARG A 176 8.03 -0.28 -37.16
C ARG A 176 7.01 0.86 -37.39
N PRO A 177 7.43 2.14 -37.37
CA PRO A 177 6.53 3.29 -37.51
C PRO A 177 5.69 3.31 -38.79
N GLU A 178 6.14 2.64 -39.85
CA GLU A 178 5.43 2.46 -41.12
C GLU A 178 4.05 1.79 -40.95
N THR A 179 3.89 0.97 -39.89
CA THR A 179 2.63 0.29 -39.55
C THR A 179 1.56 1.22 -38.94
N GLY A 180 1.85 2.51 -38.76
CA GLY A 180 1.03 3.45 -38.01
C GLY A 180 -0.42 3.57 -38.49
N GLU A 181 -0.67 3.56 -39.80
CA GLU A 181 -2.03 3.67 -40.35
C GLU A 181 -2.88 2.43 -39.99
N GLN A 182 -2.29 1.25 -40.13
CA GLN A 182 -2.93 -0.01 -39.80
C GLN A 182 -3.24 -0.09 -38.30
N ILE A 183 -2.26 0.23 -37.47
CA ILE A 183 -2.40 0.23 -36.01
C ILE A 183 -3.48 1.22 -35.58
N ALA A 184 -3.52 2.42 -36.16
CA ALA A 184 -4.54 3.41 -35.85
C ALA A 184 -5.96 2.93 -36.22
N GLY A 185 -6.10 2.10 -37.27
CA GLY A 185 -7.34 1.41 -37.61
C GLY A 185 -7.74 0.35 -36.58
N LEU A 186 -6.77 -0.43 -36.08
CA LEU A 186 -7.00 -1.52 -35.13
C LEU A 186 -7.36 -1.04 -33.72
N LEU A 187 -6.79 0.08 -33.25
CA LEU A 187 -7.02 0.60 -31.90
C LEU A 187 -8.49 0.90 -31.59
N GLY A 188 -9.28 1.25 -32.61
CA GLY A 188 -10.70 1.57 -32.49
C GLY A 188 -11.65 0.47 -33.02
N ASP A 189 -11.15 -0.70 -33.41
CA ASP A 189 -12.00 -1.79 -33.89
C ASP A 189 -12.78 -2.41 -32.72
N LYS A 190 -14.11 -2.30 -32.77
CA LYS A 190 -15.02 -2.84 -31.76
C LYS A 190 -14.87 -4.35 -31.54
N LYS A 191 -14.39 -5.11 -32.52
CA LYS A 191 -14.14 -6.56 -32.39
C LYS A 191 -12.93 -6.87 -31.53
N LEU A 192 -11.92 -5.99 -31.54
CA LEU A 192 -10.65 -6.16 -30.83
C LEU A 192 -10.68 -5.49 -29.44
N LEU A 193 -11.39 -4.37 -29.33
CA LEU A 193 -11.58 -3.61 -28.10
C LEU A 193 -12.69 -4.20 -27.23
N ALA A 194 -12.48 -5.44 -26.79
CA ALA A 194 -13.31 -6.08 -25.78
C ALA A 194 -12.91 -5.64 -24.36
N ALA A 195 -13.80 -5.82 -23.39
CA ALA A 195 -13.61 -5.40 -22.00
C ALA A 195 -12.25 -5.79 -21.38
N HIS A 196 -11.77 -7.01 -21.67
CA HIS A 196 -10.50 -7.51 -21.13
C HIS A 196 -9.24 -6.86 -21.75
N ASN A 197 -9.41 -6.04 -22.79
CA ASN A 197 -8.32 -5.37 -23.51
C ASN A 197 -8.24 -3.85 -23.24
N TYR A 198 -9.07 -3.27 -22.37
CA TYR A 198 -9.04 -1.82 -22.13
C TYR A 198 -7.69 -1.31 -21.62
N SER A 199 -7.09 -1.96 -20.62
CA SER A 199 -5.75 -1.61 -20.16
C SER A 199 -4.72 -1.67 -21.30
N ALA A 200 -4.79 -2.67 -22.18
CA ALA A 200 -3.91 -2.77 -23.35
C ALA A 200 -4.15 -1.63 -24.34
N PHE A 201 -5.41 -1.31 -24.62
CA PHE A 201 -5.82 -0.19 -25.47
C PHE A 201 -5.23 1.14 -24.99
N TYR A 202 -5.39 1.49 -23.72
CA TYR A 202 -4.84 2.73 -23.16
C TYR A 202 -3.31 2.77 -23.19
N ASN A 203 -2.65 1.67 -22.82
CA ASN A 203 -1.18 1.57 -22.87
C ASN A 203 -0.64 1.67 -24.30
N ASN A 204 -1.35 1.13 -25.30
CA ASN A 204 -0.94 1.25 -26.69
C ASN A 204 -1.08 2.68 -27.19
N ILE A 205 -2.21 3.33 -26.90
CA ILE A 205 -2.44 4.73 -27.25
C ILE A 205 -1.33 5.62 -26.69
N GLU A 206 -1.01 5.46 -25.41
CA GLU A 206 0.08 6.18 -24.74
C GLU A 206 1.43 6.00 -25.47
N LYS A 207 1.83 4.75 -25.73
CA LYS A 207 3.11 4.43 -26.38
C LYS A 207 3.22 4.98 -27.80
N ILE A 208 2.14 4.93 -28.57
CA ILE A 208 2.13 5.37 -29.97
C ILE A 208 2.29 6.89 -30.03
N VAL A 209 1.59 7.63 -29.16
CA VAL A 209 1.74 9.08 -29.09
C VAL A 209 3.15 9.47 -28.61
N LEU A 210 3.66 8.84 -27.55
CA LEU A 210 5.03 9.07 -27.06
C LEU A 210 6.11 8.80 -28.13
N SER A 211 5.95 7.75 -28.91
CA SER A 211 6.93 7.40 -29.95
C SER A 211 6.88 8.35 -31.16
N SER A 212 5.87 9.22 -31.25
CA SER A 212 5.67 10.14 -32.36
C SER A 212 6.24 11.54 -32.10
N GLU A 213 6.93 11.75 -30.97
CA GLU A 213 7.55 13.03 -30.62
C GLU A 213 8.73 13.39 -31.55
N PRO A 214 8.94 14.68 -31.90
CA PRO A 214 10.03 15.10 -32.77
C PRO A 214 11.45 14.78 -32.25
N SER A 215 11.59 14.53 -30.95
CA SER A 215 12.86 14.10 -30.32
C SER A 215 13.07 12.59 -30.30
N ALA A 216 12.09 11.79 -30.74
CA ALA A 216 12.23 10.35 -30.86
C ALA A 216 12.97 10.01 -32.17
N GLU A 217 13.74 8.92 -32.17
CA GLU A 217 14.43 8.42 -33.38
C GLU A 217 13.45 7.94 -34.48
N ASN A 218 12.14 7.87 -34.19
CA ASN A 218 11.12 7.20 -35.00
C ASN A 218 9.89 8.09 -35.29
N THR A 219 9.99 8.98 -36.29
CA THR A 219 8.97 10.02 -36.59
C THR A 219 8.13 9.80 -37.86
N PHE A 220 8.31 8.69 -38.58
CA PHE A 220 7.75 8.46 -39.92
C PHE A 220 6.25 8.78 -40.09
N TYR A 221 5.38 8.29 -39.20
CA TYR A 221 3.94 8.54 -39.30
C TYR A 221 3.58 9.99 -38.95
N ALA A 222 4.27 10.57 -37.96
CA ALA A 222 4.09 11.96 -37.55
C ALA A 222 4.52 12.96 -38.64
N GLU A 223 5.55 12.63 -39.43
CA GLU A 223 5.99 13.41 -40.59
C GLU A 223 4.94 13.43 -41.71
N ASN A 224 4.22 12.31 -41.89
CA ASN A 224 3.22 12.17 -42.96
C ASN A 224 1.82 12.68 -42.57
N HIS A 225 1.48 12.71 -41.28
CA HIS A 225 0.12 13.04 -40.81
C HIS A 225 0.04 14.13 -39.72
N GLY A 226 1.17 14.57 -39.16
CA GLY A 226 1.27 15.55 -38.07
C GLY A 226 1.04 14.93 -36.69
N ASN A 227 1.97 15.16 -35.75
CA ASN A 227 1.92 14.63 -34.38
C ASN A 227 0.62 15.01 -33.63
N THR A 228 0.18 16.26 -33.79
CA THR A 228 -1.06 16.80 -33.22
C THR A 228 -2.32 16.03 -33.67
N ALA A 229 -2.35 15.50 -34.91
CA ALA A 229 -3.51 14.75 -35.41
C ALA A 229 -3.67 13.37 -34.72
N LEU A 230 -2.55 12.73 -34.40
CA LEU A 230 -2.53 11.46 -33.69
C LEU A 230 -2.92 11.61 -32.22
N ALA A 231 -2.37 12.61 -31.53
CA ALA A 231 -2.74 12.94 -30.15
C ALA A 231 -4.25 13.22 -30.01
N LYS A 232 -4.82 14.02 -30.93
CA LYS A 232 -6.26 14.27 -30.97
C LYS A 232 -7.07 12.99 -31.16
N ARG A 233 -6.71 12.16 -32.14
CA ARG A 233 -7.41 10.91 -32.44
C ARG A 233 -7.35 9.94 -31.26
N ALA A 234 -6.21 9.85 -30.59
CA ALA A 234 -6.04 9.07 -29.37
C ALA A 234 -7.00 9.52 -28.27
N LEU A 235 -7.04 10.82 -27.96
CA LEU A 235 -7.94 11.37 -26.94
C LEU A 235 -9.41 11.18 -27.31
N ASP A 236 -9.79 11.38 -28.58
CA ASP A 236 -11.16 11.15 -29.07
C ASP A 236 -11.59 9.68 -28.87
N LEU A 237 -10.69 8.72 -29.08
CA LEU A 237 -10.94 7.29 -28.81
C LEU A 237 -11.03 7.01 -27.31
N MET A 238 -10.13 7.57 -26.49
CA MET A 238 -10.17 7.40 -25.04
C MET A 238 -11.47 7.92 -24.44
N GLU A 239 -11.95 9.09 -24.90
CA GLU A 239 -13.17 9.74 -24.41
C GLU A 239 -14.45 8.93 -24.69
N GLN A 240 -14.45 8.14 -25.76
CA GLN A 240 -15.54 7.21 -26.11
C GLN A 240 -15.63 6.03 -25.14
N HIS A 241 -14.49 5.57 -24.60
CA HIS A 241 -14.42 4.32 -23.83
C HIS A 241 -14.25 4.50 -22.32
N ILE A 242 -13.79 5.67 -21.86
CA ILE A 242 -13.49 5.93 -20.43
C ILE A 242 -14.71 5.77 -19.49
N SER A 243 -15.92 5.88 -20.01
CA SER A 243 -17.16 5.71 -19.25
C SER A 243 -17.81 4.33 -19.40
N ASP A 244 -17.18 3.41 -20.14
CA ASP A 244 -17.71 2.05 -20.26
C ASP A 244 -17.70 1.37 -18.88
N LYS A 245 -18.84 0.77 -18.52
CA LYS A 245 -19.05 0.07 -17.23
C LYS A 245 -18.11 -1.11 -17.05
N ALA A 246 -17.56 -1.63 -18.14
CA ALA A 246 -16.63 -2.75 -18.11
C ALA A 246 -15.20 -2.37 -17.70
N ASN A 247 -14.85 -1.08 -17.63
CA ASN A 247 -13.54 -0.65 -17.11
C ASN A 247 -13.38 -1.05 -15.64
N ASP A 248 -12.29 -1.73 -15.32
CA ASP A 248 -11.88 -1.97 -13.94
C ASP A 248 -10.90 -0.88 -13.44
N ALA A 249 -10.43 -1.02 -12.20
CA ALA A 249 -9.51 -0.06 -11.61
C ALA A 249 -8.14 0.01 -12.33
N LYS A 250 -7.68 -1.11 -12.91
CA LYS A 250 -6.41 -1.18 -13.65
C LYS A 250 -6.55 -0.47 -15.00
N ASP A 251 -7.68 -0.65 -15.68
CA ASP A 251 -7.99 0.04 -16.94
C ASP A 251 -8.01 1.56 -16.73
N LEU A 252 -8.70 2.03 -15.68
CA LEU A 252 -8.77 3.45 -15.32
C LEU A 252 -7.39 4.04 -15.02
N CYS A 253 -6.54 3.31 -14.27
CA CYS A 253 -5.15 3.72 -14.05
C CYS A 253 -4.36 3.90 -15.35
N ALA A 254 -4.51 2.98 -16.30
CA ALA A 254 -3.85 3.07 -17.60
C ALA A 254 -4.38 4.28 -18.40
N ALA A 255 -5.70 4.49 -18.39
CA ALA A 255 -6.32 5.63 -19.06
C ALA A 255 -5.83 6.98 -18.51
N TYR A 256 -5.74 7.13 -17.19
CA TYR A 256 -5.30 8.39 -16.58
C TYR A 256 -3.86 8.74 -16.93
N LYS A 257 -2.96 7.74 -16.89
CA LYS A 257 -1.56 7.92 -17.30
C LYS A 257 -1.42 8.28 -18.78
N ALA A 258 -2.15 7.55 -19.63
CA ALA A 258 -2.17 7.82 -21.06
C ALA A 258 -2.64 9.27 -21.34
N ALA A 259 -3.73 9.71 -20.71
CA ALA A 259 -4.25 11.06 -20.89
C ALA A 259 -3.27 12.13 -20.39
N GLU A 260 -2.66 11.92 -19.21
CA GLU A 260 -1.63 12.80 -18.64
C GLU A 260 -0.47 13.00 -19.62
N HIS A 261 0.15 11.90 -20.06
CA HIS A 261 1.31 11.97 -20.94
C HIS A 261 0.94 12.62 -22.27
N ILE A 262 -0.19 12.25 -22.89
CA ILE A 262 -0.62 12.89 -24.15
C ILE A 262 -0.84 14.40 -23.95
N GLY A 263 -1.44 14.83 -22.84
CA GLY A 263 -1.63 16.24 -22.53
C GLY A 263 -0.34 17.01 -22.24
N GLN A 264 0.74 16.33 -21.83
CA GLN A 264 2.07 16.92 -21.66
C GLN A 264 2.78 17.12 -23.01
N ILE A 265 2.64 16.16 -23.92
CA ILE A 265 3.27 16.15 -25.26
C ILE A 265 2.57 17.11 -26.22
N ALA A 266 1.23 17.19 -26.13
CA ALA A 266 0.41 18.08 -26.92
C ALA A 266 -0.38 19.04 -25.99
N PRO A 267 0.26 20.10 -25.47
CA PRO A 267 -0.35 21.02 -24.51
C PRO A 267 -1.67 21.66 -24.98
N GLU A 268 -1.88 21.80 -26.30
CA GLU A 268 -3.13 22.27 -26.90
C GLU A 268 -4.33 21.37 -26.60
N TYR A 269 -4.10 20.09 -26.25
CA TYR A 269 -5.14 19.13 -25.86
C TYR A 269 -5.15 18.81 -24.37
N LYS A 270 -4.35 19.51 -23.56
CA LYS A 270 -4.30 19.30 -22.11
C LYS A 270 -5.69 19.36 -21.46
N GLU A 271 -6.53 20.32 -21.85
CA GLU A 271 -7.89 20.42 -21.34
C GLU A 271 -8.76 19.19 -21.70
N GLN A 272 -8.58 18.61 -22.89
CA GLN A 272 -9.30 17.39 -23.28
C GLN A 272 -8.83 16.19 -22.47
N ALA A 273 -7.52 16.04 -22.28
CA ALA A 273 -6.94 15.01 -21.41
C ALA A 273 -7.48 15.12 -19.97
N GLU A 274 -7.49 16.32 -19.39
CA GLU A 274 -8.04 16.55 -18.05
C GLU A 274 -9.54 16.23 -17.97
N ARG A 275 -10.34 16.57 -19.00
CA ARG A 275 -11.76 16.20 -19.08
C ARG A 275 -11.96 14.68 -19.07
N ILE A 276 -11.14 13.93 -19.81
CA ILE A 276 -11.19 12.46 -19.83
C ILE A 276 -10.90 11.89 -18.44
N ILE A 277 -9.86 12.39 -17.77
CA ILE A 277 -9.52 11.96 -16.40
C ILE A 277 -10.67 12.26 -15.43
N ARG A 278 -11.26 13.46 -15.49
CA ARG A 278 -12.41 13.85 -14.65
C ARG A 278 -13.66 13.00 -14.93
N LYS A 279 -13.90 12.62 -16.18
CA LYS A 279 -15.00 11.72 -16.57
C LYS A 279 -14.77 10.31 -16.03
N GLY A 280 -13.53 9.80 -16.09
CA GLY A 280 -13.16 8.51 -15.50
C GLY A 280 -13.25 8.49 -13.98
N LEU A 281 -12.95 9.60 -13.29
CA LEU A 281 -13.10 9.72 -11.83
C LEU A 281 -14.54 9.49 -11.33
N GLN A 282 -15.55 9.70 -12.19
CA GLN A 282 -16.96 9.42 -11.88
C GLN A 282 -17.30 7.92 -11.92
N HIS A 283 -16.37 7.07 -12.37
CA HIS A 283 -16.59 5.65 -12.52
C HIS A 283 -16.65 4.93 -11.17
N LYS A 284 -17.68 4.11 -10.95
CA LYS A 284 -17.92 3.38 -9.69
C LYS A 284 -16.85 2.34 -9.35
N ASN A 285 -16.11 1.84 -10.35
CA ASN A 285 -15.04 0.86 -10.14
C ASN A 285 -13.70 1.50 -9.73
N ASN A 286 -13.65 2.83 -9.56
CA ASN A 286 -12.45 3.47 -9.02
C ASN A 286 -12.14 2.94 -7.62
N THR A 287 -10.86 2.67 -7.39
CA THR A 287 -10.32 2.40 -6.06
C THR A 287 -9.58 3.64 -5.56
N LYS A 288 -9.22 3.69 -4.28
CA LYS A 288 -8.34 4.75 -3.74
C LYS A 288 -7.05 4.88 -4.56
N ASN A 289 -6.50 3.77 -5.07
CA ASN A 289 -5.30 3.77 -5.89
C ASN A 289 -5.53 4.44 -7.26
N SER A 290 -6.61 4.09 -7.98
CA SER A 290 -6.89 4.70 -9.29
C SER A 290 -7.26 6.17 -9.18
N GLN A 291 -7.97 6.57 -8.11
CA GLN A 291 -8.24 7.98 -7.80
C GLN A 291 -6.94 8.76 -7.57
N LYS A 292 -6.01 8.21 -6.79
CA LYS A 292 -4.68 8.82 -6.57
C LYS A 292 -3.92 9.01 -7.88
N THR A 293 -3.94 8.02 -8.79
CA THR A 293 -3.35 8.16 -10.13
C THR A 293 -3.99 9.32 -10.90
N ALA A 294 -5.32 9.44 -10.92
CA ALA A 294 -6.01 10.57 -11.55
C ALA A 294 -5.64 11.92 -10.94
N TYR A 295 -5.57 12.02 -9.60
CA TYR A 295 -5.24 13.29 -8.94
C TYR A 295 -3.79 13.73 -9.21
N ARG A 296 -2.84 12.79 -9.33
CA ARG A 296 -1.49 13.10 -9.81
C ARG A 296 -1.52 13.69 -11.23
N ALA A 297 -2.23 13.02 -12.13
CA ALA A 297 -2.38 13.44 -13.51
C ALA A 297 -3.02 14.83 -13.67
N LEU A 298 -3.95 15.18 -12.77
CA LEU A 298 -4.61 16.50 -12.74
C LEU A 298 -3.80 17.57 -11.98
N GLY A 299 -2.70 17.20 -11.31
CA GLY A 299 -1.97 18.10 -10.41
C GLY A 299 -2.75 18.51 -9.14
N GLU A 300 -3.79 17.74 -8.77
CA GLU A 300 -4.64 17.97 -7.59
C GLU A 300 -3.99 17.40 -6.33
N PHE A 301 -2.79 17.88 -6.00
CA PHE A 301 -1.96 17.38 -4.90
C PHE A 301 -2.67 17.46 -3.53
N GLU A 302 -3.61 18.39 -3.37
CA GLU A 302 -4.42 18.52 -2.16
C GLU A 302 -5.30 17.29 -1.88
N LYS A 303 -5.58 16.49 -2.91
CA LYS A 303 -6.31 15.21 -2.80
C LYS A 303 -5.42 14.02 -2.48
N LEU A 304 -4.11 14.21 -2.46
CA LEU A 304 -3.12 13.21 -2.08
C LEU A 304 -2.61 13.38 -0.65
N TYR A 305 -2.95 14.49 0.01
CA TYR A 305 -2.69 14.66 1.44
C TYR A 305 -3.53 13.71 2.29
N SER A 306 -3.03 13.45 3.50
CA SER A 306 -3.74 12.63 4.47
C SER A 306 -5.07 13.25 4.88
N ARG A 307 -6.12 12.44 5.09
CA ARG A 307 -7.48 12.86 5.46
C ARG A 307 -8.08 11.96 6.52
N ALA A 308 -9.11 12.47 7.21
CA ALA A 308 -9.91 11.69 8.14
C ALA A 308 -11.35 11.56 7.63
N GLU A 309 -11.85 10.32 7.58
CA GLU A 309 -13.27 10.05 7.41
C GLU A 309 -13.90 9.80 8.79
N VAL A 310 -15.00 10.48 9.08
CA VAL A 310 -15.67 10.40 10.39
C VAL A 310 -16.95 9.59 10.25
N TYR A 311 -17.14 8.66 11.18
CA TYR A 311 -18.31 7.80 11.24
C TYR A 311 -18.99 7.93 12.60
N GLN A 312 -20.32 7.88 12.60
CA GLN A 312 -21.14 7.80 13.81
C GLN A 312 -21.67 6.38 13.99
N ARG A 313 -21.65 5.88 15.23
CA ARG A 313 -22.26 4.61 15.59
C ARG A 313 -23.78 4.75 15.64
N GLY A 314 -24.48 3.79 15.06
CA GLY A 314 -25.92 3.65 15.17
C GLY A 314 -26.34 2.19 15.23
N GLN A 315 -27.64 1.94 15.03
CA GLN A 315 -28.17 0.60 14.85
C GLN A 315 -27.71 0.04 13.49
N LYS A 316 -27.59 -1.29 13.41
CA LYS A 316 -27.35 -1.98 12.13
C LYS A 316 -28.60 -1.92 11.28
N THR A 317 -28.43 -1.55 10.02
CA THR A 317 -29.51 -1.53 9.00
C THR A 317 -28.99 -2.22 7.73
N ASP A 318 -29.88 -2.48 6.77
CA ASP A 318 -29.47 -3.03 5.47
C ASP A 318 -28.48 -2.10 4.74
N ASP A 319 -28.66 -0.78 4.90
CA ASP A 319 -27.78 0.26 4.35
C ASP A 319 -26.51 0.52 5.18
N SER A 320 -26.46 0.02 6.43
CA SER A 320 -25.32 0.13 7.34
C SER A 320 -25.08 -1.22 8.04
N PRO A 321 -24.49 -2.20 7.33
CA PRO A 321 -24.36 -3.57 7.85
C PRO A 321 -23.44 -3.65 9.08
N TYR A 322 -22.51 -2.70 9.19
CA TYR A 322 -21.64 -2.58 10.34
C TYR A 322 -22.24 -1.75 11.47
N GLY A 323 -23.35 -1.02 11.26
CA GLY A 323 -23.96 -0.12 12.25
C GLY A 323 -23.14 1.16 12.46
N ILE A 324 -22.46 1.62 11.41
CA ILE A 324 -21.76 2.92 11.35
C ILE A 324 -22.16 3.67 10.09
N THR A 325 -22.31 4.98 10.20
CA THR A 325 -22.72 5.85 9.08
C THR A 325 -21.71 6.98 8.96
N SER A 326 -21.26 7.26 7.73
CA SER A 326 -20.38 8.39 7.47
C SER A 326 -21.09 9.71 7.79
N VAL A 327 -20.41 10.64 8.46
CA VAL A 327 -20.97 11.94 8.83
C VAL A 327 -20.02 13.08 8.46
N GLU A 328 -20.58 14.11 7.84
CA GLU A 328 -19.85 15.34 7.53
C GLU A 328 -19.82 16.31 8.73
N GLN A 329 -20.93 16.37 9.47
CA GLN A 329 -21.11 17.24 10.62
C GLN A 329 -21.29 16.42 11.89
N VAL A 330 -20.78 16.95 13.00
CA VAL A 330 -20.90 16.34 14.32
C VAL A 330 -21.77 17.23 15.20
N ASP A 331 -22.66 16.61 15.97
CA ASP A 331 -23.41 17.31 17.02
C ASP A 331 -22.44 17.72 18.13
N ASN A 332 -22.25 19.04 18.28
CA ASN A 332 -21.33 19.63 19.25
C ASN A 332 -21.99 19.97 20.59
N ASP A 333 -23.33 19.92 20.65
CA ASP A 333 -24.09 20.28 21.85
C ASP A 333 -24.31 19.06 22.75
N LYS A 334 -24.44 17.88 22.15
CA LYS A 334 -24.55 16.60 22.87
C LYS A 334 -23.17 16.05 23.24
N PRO A 335 -22.99 15.51 24.46
CA PRO A 335 -21.77 14.80 24.83
C PRO A 335 -21.45 13.65 23.88
N CYS A 336 -20.16 13.43 23.62
CA CYS A 336 -19.72 12.38 22.71
C CYS A 336 -18.42 11.70 23.11
N VAL A 337 -18.29 10.45 22.70
CA VAL A 337 -17.02 9.71 22.70
C VAL A 337 -16.47 9.70 21.30
N LEU A 338 -15.24 10.17 21.11
CA LEU A 338 -14.49 10.07 19.87
C LEU A 338 -13.43 8.98 20.00
N VAL A 339 -13.58 7.95 19.17
CA VAL A 339 -12.68 6.80 19.12
C VAL A 339 -11.60 7.03 18.06
N LEU A 340 -10.34 7.03 18.51
CA LEU A 340 -9.15 7.17 17.67
C LEU A 340 -8.32 5.88 17.78
N GLY A 341 -8.46 4.99 16.79
CA GLY A 341 -7.76 3.70 16.82
C GLY A 341 -6.28 3.78 16.40
N GLY A 342 -5.64 2.62 16.26
CA GLY A 342 -4.26 2.51 15.75
C GLY A 342 -4.12 2.88 14.27
N ASP A 343 -2.89 2.87 13.74
CA ASP A 343 -2.58 3.20 12.33
C ASP A 343 -3.06 2.14 11.33
N GLY A 344 -3.54 0.99 11.83
CA GLY A 344 -4.26 -0.03 11.08
C GLY A 344 -5.73 0.31 10.78
N VAL A 345 -6.33 1.33 11.42
CA VAL A 345 -7.74 1.69 11.21
C VAL A 345 -7.93 2.47 9.90
N ARG A 346 -7.90 1.72 8.80
CA ARG A 346 -7.95 2.22 7.41
C ARG A 346 -9.24 1.83 6.68
N SER A 347 -10.18 1.22 7.38
CA SER A 347 -11.48 0.82 6.86
C SER A 347 -12.58 0.92 7.93
N GLU A 348 -13.81 1.05 7.46
CA GLU A 348 -15.03 0.93 8.27
C GLU A 348 -15.05 -0.33 9.15
N GLN A 349 -14.67 -1.48 8.57
CA GLN A 349 -14.64 -2.76 9.27
C GLN A 349 -13.67 -2.74 10.47
N SER A 350 -12.45 -2.23 10.28
CA SER A 350 -11.48 -2.09 11.36
C SER A 350 -11.96 -1.12 12.44
N LEU A 351 -12.61 -0.01 12.06
CA LEU A 351 -13.13 0.97 13.00
C LEU A 351 -14.29 0.42 13.84
N ASN A 352 -15.17 -0.37 13.22
CA ASN A 352 -16.34 -0.96 13.87
C ASN A 352 -15.97 -1.84 15.08
N GLY A 353 -14.81 -2.51 15.06
CA GLY A 353 -14.34 -3.28 16.22
C GLY A 353 -14.17 -2.42 17.47
N TYR A 354 -13.52 -1.26 17.32
CA TYR A 354 -13.31 -0.31 18.42
C TYR A 354 -14.61 0.34 18.88
N MET A 355 -15.39 0.86 17.92
CA MET A 355 -16.64 1.58 18.23
C MET A 355 -17.71 0.66 18.82
N GLY A 356 -17.78 -0.59 18.36
CA GLY A 356 -18.75 -1.57 18.84
C GLY A 356 -18.56 -1.89 20.32
N ASP A 357 -17.30 -1.99 20.77
CA ASP A 357 -16.99 -2.29 22.16
C ASP A 357 -17.31 -1.11 23.10
N VAL A 358 -16.96 0.12 22.70
CA VAL A 358 -17.37 1.34 23.41
C VAL A 358 -18.89 1.43 23.49
N TYR A 359 -19.58 1.23 22.38
CA TYR A 359 -21.04 1.34 22.33
C TYR A 359 -21.73 0.33 23.25
N ARG A 360 -21.27 -0.94 23.26
CA ARG A 360 -21.75 -1.97 24.18
C ARG A 360 -21.57 -1.54 25.64
N LEU A 361 -20.40 -0.99 25.99
CA LEU A 361 -20.16 -0.50 27.35
C LEU A 361 -21.16 0.59 27.75
N LEU A 362 -21.50 1.49 26.83
CA LEU A 362 -22.50 2.53 27.08
C LEU A 362 -23.91 1.96 27.24
N GLU A 363 -24.30 0.96 26.43
CA GLU A 363 -25.60 0.28 26.56
C GLU A 363 -25.76 -0.41 27.92
N GLU A 364 -24.74 -1.15 28.36
CA GLU A 364 -24.71 -1.81 29.68
C GLU A 364 -24.90 -0.81 30.83
N ASN A 365 -24.49 0.44 30.62
CA ASN A 365 -24.59 1.53 31.60
C ASN A 365 -25.74 2.51 31.34
N LYS A 366 -26.60 2.23 30.35
CA LYS A 366 -27.75 3.08 29.95
C LYS A 366 -27.37 4.51 29.54
N LEU A 367 -26.25 4.65 28.84
CA LEU A 367 -25.72 5.94 28.37
C LEU A 367 -25.78 6.11 26.85
N ASN A 368 -26.08 5.04 26.10
CA ASN A 368 -26.06 4.99 24.64
C ASN A 368 -27.08 5.95 23.97
N GLU A 369 -28.16 6.32 24.65
CA GLU A 369 -29.11 7.34 24.16
C GLU A 369 -28.63 8.78 24.45
N ALA A 370 -27.91 8.98 25.55
CA ALA A 370 -27.47 10.28 26.04
C ALA A 370 -26.19 10.80 25.37
N VAL A 371 -25.41 9.90 24.73
CA VAL A 371 -24.06 10.19 24.23
C VAL A 371 -23.89 9.67 22.81
N ASN A 372 -23.29 10.48 21.93
CA ASN A 372 -22.95 10.02 20.59
C ASN A 372 -21.58 9.34 20.57
N VAL A 373 -21.42 8.26 19.79
CA VAL A 373 -20.12 7.62 19.58
C VAL A 373 -19.67 7.87 18.15
N TYR A 374 -18.55 8.56 18.01
CA TYR A 374 -17.89 8.83 16.74
C TYR A 374 -16.56 8.10 16.65
N GLY A 375 -16.11 7.84 15.43
CA GLY A 375 -14.85 7.18 15.16
C GLY A 375 -14.23 7.66 13.85
N VAL A 376 -12.92 7.48 13.71
CA VAL A 376 -12.15 7.96 12.56
C VAL A 376 -11.51 6.81 11.81
N VAL A 377 -11.67 6.84 10.48
CA VAL A 377 -10.84 6.06 9.55
C VAL A 377 -9.76 6.97 8.99
N TYR A 378 -8.51 6.52 9.08
CA TYR A 378 -7.35 7.27 8.57
C TYR A 378 -7.08 6.96 7.10
N ASP A 379 -6.94 8.01 6.28
CA ASP A 379 -6.21 7.96 5.03
C ASP A 379 -4.91 8.73 5.21
N PHE A 380 -3.77 8.06 5.26
CA PHE A 380 -2.47 8.74 5.43
C PHE A 380 -2.00 9.45 4.14
N GLY A 381 -2.72 9.35 3.03
CA GLY A 381 -2.32 10.01 1.79
C GLY A 381 -1.03 9.41 1.23
N GLU A 382 -0.27 10.21 0.47
CA GLU A 382 1.02 9.81 -0.11
C GLU A 382 2.21 10.49 0.54
N TYR A 383 2.00 11.69 1.06
CA TYR A 383 3.08 12.52 1.57
C TYR A 383 3.44 12.20 3.03
N MET A 384 2.51 11.66 3.81
CA MET A 384 2.70 11.42 5.24
C MET A 384 3.31 10.04 5.53
N ASP A 385 4.30 10.02 6.43
CA ASP A 385 4.86 8.79 6.99
C ASP A 385 4.59 8.73 8.50
N VAL A 386 3.82 7.72 8.91
CA VAL A 386 3.36 7.53 10.28
C VAL A 386 4.51 7.34 11.27
N ARG A 387 5.59 6.65 10.87
CA ARG A 387 6.75 6.41 11.74
C ARG A 387 7.56 7.68 11.92
N TYR A 388 7.74 8.46 10.85
CA TYR A 388 8.47 9.71 10.89
C TYR A 388 7.71 10.76 11.71
N ALA A 389 6.40 10.87 11.53
CA ALA A 389 5.56 11.78 12.31
C ALA A 389 5.62 11.46 13.81
N ARG A 390 5.51 10.18 14.19
CA ARG A 390 5.67 9.73 15.59
C ARG A 390 7.08 9.99 16.13
N THR A 391 8.10 9.66 15.36
CA THR A 391 9.51 9.89 15.74
C THR A 391 9.78 11.37 15.96
N LYS A 392 9.24 12.23 15.09
CA LYS A 392 9.37 13.68 15.22
C LYS A 392 8.73 14.19 16.51
N MET A 393 7.52 13.73 16.83
CA MET A 393 6.86 14.08 18.09
C MET A 393 7.67 13.61 19.30
N MET A 394 8.26 12.41 19.27
CA MET A 394 9.14 11.94 20.35
C MET A 394 10.39 12.81 20.48
N GLU A 395 11.03 13.17 19.37
CA GLU A 395 12.20 14.08 19.34
C GLU A 395 11.86 15.47 19.91
N GLU A 396 10.71 16.04 19.52
CA GLU A 396 10.23 17.35 20.02
C GLU A 396 10.01 17.37 21.54
N HIS A 397 9.74 16.21 22.15
CA HIS A 397 9.61 16.03 23.59
C HIS A 397 10.90 15.45 24.22
N HIS A 398 12.05 15.75 23.62
CA HIS A 398 13.39 15.44 24.14
C HIS A 398 13.63 13.95 24.44
N ARG A 399 12.96 13.04 23.73
CA ARG A 399 13.23 11.61 23.82
C ARG A 399 14.52 11.26 23.06
N GLN A 400 15.16 10.15 23.42
CA GLN A 400 16.45 9.72 22.86
C GLN A 400 16.29 9.09 21.46
N VAL A 401 15.71 9.83 20.52
CA VAL A 401 15.50 9.41 19.13
C VAL A 401 15.66 10.63 18.23
N LYS A 402 16.14 10.39 17.00
CA LYS A 402 16.25 11.41 15.95
C LYS A 402 15.79 10.85 14.63
N LEU A 403 15.27 11.71 13.77
CA LEU A 403 15.02 11.34 12.38
C LEU A 403 16.35 11.07 11.68
N LYS A 404 16.45 9.95 10.95
CA LYS A 404 17.66 9.59 10.20
C LYS A 404 17.92 10.51 9.00
N ARG A 405 16.87 11.17 8.51
CA ARG A 405 16.88 12.10 7.37
C ARG A 405 15.86 13.20 7.64
N GLU A 406 16.15 14.43 7.21
CA GLU A 406 15.15 15.48 7.19
C GLU A 406 14.00 15.08 6.26
N ALA A 407 12.78 15.37 6.69
CA ALA A 407 11.57 15.08 5.93
C ALA A 407 10.76 16.38 5.74
N PRO A 408 10.09 16.57 4.59
CA PRO A 408 9.25 17.73 4.35
C PRO A 408 8.17 17.91 5.41
N ALA A 409 7.71 19.14 5.61
CA ALA A 409 6.67 19.45 6.59
C ALA A 409 5.38 18.64 6.35
N ASP A 410 5.00 18.44 5.09
CA ASP A 410 3.83 17.65 4.70
C ASP A 410 3.97 16.15 5.02
N THR A 411 5.19 15.66 5.23
CA THR A 411 5.46 14.29 5.70
C THR A 411 5.34 14.15 7.21
N LEU A 412 5.63 15.21 7.95
CA LEU A 412 5.69 15.21 9.41
C LEU A 412 4.40 15.70 10.07
N ASN A 413 3.62 16.55 9.38
CA ASN A 413 2.39 17.15 9.89
C ASN A 413 1.18 16.59 9.13
N PRO A 414 0.45 15.63 9.73
CA PRO A 414 -0.66 14.99 9.04
C PRO A 414 -1.84 15.95 8.91
N LYS A 415 -2.28 16.21 7.68
CA LYS A 415 -3.47 17.03 7.37
C LYS A 415 -4.78 16.48 7.96
N TYR A 416 -4.87 15.18 8.20
CA TYR A 416 -6.07 14.60 8.84
C TYR A 416 -6.27 15.12 10.28
N ILE A 417 -5.23 15.62 10.95
CA ILE A 417 -5.35 16.26 12.26
C ILE A 417 -6.22 17.52 12.14
N ASP A 418 -6.03 18.31 11.07
CA ASP A 418 -6.83 19.50 10.81
C ASP A 418 -8.31 19.14 10.60
N ASP A 419 -8.58 18.07 9.84
CA ASP A 419 -9.94 17.58 9.59
C ASP A 419 -10.67 17.22 10.90
N ILE A 420 -10.01 16.44 11.78
CA ILE A 420 -10.58 16.04 13.06
C ILE A 420 -10.75 17.27 13.97
N PHE A 421 -9.73 18.13 14.04
CA PHE A 421 -9.76 19.32 14.88
C PHE A 421 -10.90 20.27 14.50
N ASN A 422 -11.07 20.54 13.21
CA ASN A 422 -12.07 21.47 12.71
C ASN A 422 -13.50 20.96 12.95
N ARG A 423 -13.71 19.63 12.95
CA ARG A 423 -15.03 19.04 13.23
C ARG A 423 -15.33 18.98 14.72
N PHE A 424 -14.39 18.51 15.54
CA PHE A 424 -14.65 18.21 16.95
C PHE A 424 -14.22 19.30 17.93
N PHE A 425 -13.14 20.03 17.68
CA PHE A 425 -12.57 20.93 18.69
C PHE A 425 -12.82 22.40 18.39
N LEU A 426 -12.65 22.84 17.14
CA LEU A 426 -12.81 24.24 16.76
C LEU A 426 -14.20 24.82 17.12
N PRO A 427 -15.33 24.13 16.89
CA PRO A 427 -16.66 24.64 17.26
C PRO A 427 -16.87 24.75 18.77
N ARG A 428 -16.08 24.01 19.57
CA ARG A 428 -16.16 24.02 21.04
C ARG A 428 -15.40 25.19 21.66
N ILE A 429 -14.46 25.80 20.93
CA ILE A 429 -13.63 26.92 21.42
C ILE A 429 -13.85 28.23 20.65
N SER A 430 -14.67 28.21 19.59
CA SER A 430 -14.91 29.38 18.75
C SER A 430 -16.30 29.36 18.11
N ARG A 431 -16.82 30.55 17.81
CA ARG A 431 -18.06 30.77 17.05
C ARG A 431 -17.79 31.84 15.99
N ASP A 432 -18.12 31.56 14.74
CA ASP A 432 -17.85 32.45 13.59
C ASP A 432 -16.39 32.92 13.50
N GLY A 433 -15.44 32.01 13.82
CA GLY A 433 -14.01 32.30 13.83
C GLY A 433 -13.52 33.20 14.98
N LYS A 434 -14.39 33.52 15.94
CA LYS A 434 -14.07 34.35 17.11
C LYS A 434 -14.04 33.52 18.39
N LYS A 435 -13.22 33.96 19.34
CA LYS A 435 -13.18 33.43 20.71
C LYS A 435 -14.57 33.49 21.36
N ILE A 436 -14.96 32.41 22.04
CA ILE A 436 -16.10 32.40 22.98
C ILE A 436 -15.58 32.58 24.41
N ARG A 437 -16.47 32.63 25.42
CA ARG A 437 -16.03 32.79 26.81
C ARG A 437 -15.24 31.57 27.28
N GLY A 438 -14.20 31.77 28.09
CA GLY A 438 -13.33 30.67 28.56
C GLY A 438 -14.07 29.58 29.34
N ASP A 439 -15.05 29.96 30.16
CA ASP A 439 -15.90 29.02 30.90
C ASP A 439 -16.84 28.24 29.97
N GLU A 440 -17.37 28.90 28.93
CA GLU A 440 -18.17 28.24 27.89
C GLU A 440 -17.34 27.24 27.09
N ALA A 441 -16.12 27.62 26.67
CA ALA A 441 -15.20 26.72 25.98
C ALA A 441 -14.80 25.52 26.84
N ALA A 442 -14.55 25.72 28.13
CA ALA A 442 -14.23 24.64 29.06
C ALA A 442 -15.39 23.63 29.18
N ARG A 443 -16.63 24.12 29.32
CA ARG A 443 -17.83 23.27 29.32
C ARG A 443 -18.01 22.51 28.02
N ASN A 444 -17.80 23.17 26.88
CA ASN A 444 -17.93 22.53 25.57
C ASN A 444 -16.86 21.46 25.34
N VAL A 445 -15.61 21.70 25.75
CA VAL A 445 -14.54 20.69 25.68
C VAL A 445 -14.79 19.53 26.66
N ARG A 446 -15.43 19.76 27.81
CA ARG A 446 -15.82 18.68 28.73
C ARG A 446 -16.81 17.70 28.08
N LYS A 447 -17.58 18.11 27.08
CA LYS A 447 -18.53 17.25 26.36
C LYS A 447 -17.89 16.29 25.35
N ILE A 448 -16.56 16.20 25.29
CA ILE A 448 -15.86 15.23 24.45
C ILE A 448 -14.91 14.38 25.29
N GLU A 449 -15.10 13.07 25.20
CA GLU A 449 -14.19 12.04 25.70
C GLU A 449 -13.44 11.41 24.53
N LEU A 450 -12.12 11.23 24.66
CA LEU A 450 -11.34 10.47 23.69
C LEU A 450 -11.07 9.07 24.21
N VAL A 451 -11.34 8.06 23.37
CA VAL A 451 -10.83 6.70 23.55
C VAL A 451 -9.78 6.47 22.47
N THR A 452 -8.55 6.16 22.89
CA THR A 452 -7.42 6.12 21.97
C THR A 452 -6.62 4.83 22.09
N HIS A 453 -6.05 4.38 20.98
CA HIS A 453 -5.16 3.21 20.94
C HIS A 453 -3.96 3.47 20.04
N CYS A 454 -2.73 3.11 20.48
CA CYS A 454 -1.50 3.22 19.69
C CYS A 454 -1.34 4.60 19.01
N HIS A 455 -1.53 4.68 17.69
CA HIS A 455 -1.46 5.90 16.89
C HIS A 455 -2.56 6.93 17.21
N GLY A 456 -3.70 6.48 17.73
CA GLY A 456 -4.75 7.37 18.22
C GLY A 456 -4.28 8.25 19.38
N ALA A 457 -3.36 7.76 20.22
CA ALA A 457 -2.76 8.55 21.29
C ALA A 457 -1.84 9.66 20.74
N TYR A 458 -1.06 9.35 19.68
CA TYR A 458 -0.33 10.36 18.90
C TYR A 458 -1.30 11.42 18.36
N THR A 459 -2.42 10.99 17.78
CA THR A 459 -3.43 11.89 17.22
C THR A 459 -4.03 12.80 18.29
N ALA A 460 -4.35 12.27 19.48
CA ALA A 460 -4.85 13.06 20.61
C ALA A 460 -3.86 14.15 21.06
N LEU A 461 -2.56 13.84 21.19
CA LEU A 461 -1.56 14.86 21.54
C LEU A 461 -1.39 15.93 20.44
N MET A 462 -1.49 15.54 19.16
CA MET A 462 -1.45 16.50 18.07
C MET A 462 -2.67 17.43 18.07
N LEU A 463 -3.87 16.89 18.36
CA LEU A 463 -5.08 17.69 18.54
C LEU A 463 -4.96 18.65 19.72
N GLU A 464 -4.35 18.22 20.84
CA GLU A 464 -4.03 19.07 21.98
C GLU A 464 -3.08 20.23 21.61
N LYS A 465 -2.01 19.93 20.87
CA LYS A 465 -1.05 20.94 20.37
C LYS A 465 -1.76 21.94 19.46
N MET A 466 -2.63 21.47 18.58
CA MET A 466 -3.43 22.29 17.68
C MET A 466 -4.43 23.16 18.44
N MET A 467 -5.12 22.61 19.44
CA MET A 467 -6.03 23.35 20.32
C MET A 467 -5.31 24.49 21.03
N GLN A 468 -4.09 24.25 21.54
CA GLN A 468 -3.28 25.28 22.18
C GLN A 468 -2.85 26.39 21.23
N SER A 469 -2.46 26.07 20.00
CA SER A 469 -2.14 27.06 18.97
C SER A 469 -3.37 27.88 18.61
N LYS A 470 -4.49 27.21 18.31
CA LYS A 470 -5.71 27.88 17.89
C LYS A 470 -6.29 28.78 18.96
N MET A 471 -6.33 28.34 20.23
CA MET A 471 -6.76 29.22 21.32
C MET A 471 -5.83 30.43 21.50
N LYS A 472 -4.52 30.29 21.26
CA LYS A 472 -3.60 31.42 21.30
C LYS A 472 -3.91 32.43 20.18
N GLU A 473 -4.14 31.94 18.96
CA GLU A 473 -4.54 32.78 17.81
C GLU A 473 -5.86 33.51 18.06
N LEU A 474 -6.84 32.85 18.69
CA LEU A 474 -8.14 33.43 19.03
C LEU A 474 -8.08 34.44 20.19
N GLY A 475 -6.94 34.56 20.88
CA GLY A 475 -6.74 35.54 21.96
C GLY A 475 -7.10 35.04 23.37
N TYR A 476 -7.12 33.73 23.62
CA TYR A 476 -7.25 33.21 24.98
C TYR A 476 -5.97 33.41 25.80
N THR A 477 -6.12 33.72 27.09
CA THR A 477 -4.99 33.85 28.02
C THR A 477 -4.32 32.50 28.27
N LYS A 478 -3.16 32.49 28.93
CA LYS A 478 -2.48 31.24 29.28
C LYS A 478 -3.30 30.42 30.27
N GLU A 479 -3.97 31.08 31.21
CA GLU A 479 -4.78 30.49 32.26
C GLU A 479 -6.06 29.88 31.69
N GLU A 480 -6.77 30.60 30.82
CA GLU A 480 -7.94 30.08 30.11
C GLU A 480 -7.58 28.84 29.31
N ARG A 481 -6.49 28.90 28.53
CA ARG A 481 -6.03 27.77 27.71
C ARG A 481 -5.70 26.53 28.53
N ALA A 482 -5.06 26.71 29.68
CA ALA A 482 -4.75 25.60 30.58
C ALA A 482 -6.04 25.00 31.18
N HIS A 483 -6.97 25.85 31.61
CA HIS A 483 -8.25 25.41 32.18
C HIS A 483 -9.13 24.66 31.18
N ILE A 484 -9.29 25.20 29.96
CA ILE A 484 -10.08 24.59 28.88
C ILE A 484 -9.50 23.23 28.50
N GLN A 485 -8.19 23.17 28.25
CA GLN A 485 -7.55 21.92 27.83
C GLN A 485 -7.66 20.84 28.90
N LYS A 486 -7.62 21.20 30.19
CA LYS A 486 -7.71 20.24 31.28
C LYS A 486 -9.05 19.49 31.31
N GLN A 487 -10.11 20.07 30.73
CA GLN A 487 -11.44 19.45 30.66
C GLN A 487 -11.56 18.30 29.66
N LEU A 488 -10.57 18.13 28.77
CA LEU A 488 -10.53 17.00 27.85
C LEU A 488 -10.08 15.74 28.61
N LEU A 489 -10.93 14.72 28.64
CA LEU A 489 -10.57 13.38 29.15
C LEU A 489 -10.10 12.51 27.99
N VAL A 490 -8.93 11.91 28.14
CA VAL A 490 -8.38 10.93 27.19
C VAL A 490 -8.11 9.62 27.92
N VAL A 491 -8.77 8.56 27.47
CA VAL A 491 -8.54 7.17 27.90
C VAL A 491 -7.68 6.50 26.82
N ALA A 492 -6.45 6.15 27.14
CA ALA A 492 -5.47 5.72 26.15
C ALA A 492 -4.92 4.32 26.43
N GLN A 493 -5.22 3.35 25.56
CA GLN A 493 -4.65 2.01 25.59
C GLN A 493 -3.38 1.94 24.75
N SER A 494 -2.32 1.35 25.30
CA SER A 494 -1.02 1.14 24.63
C SER A 494 -0.55 2.37 23.83
N PRO A 495 -0.47 3.57 24.46
CA PRO A 495 -0.32 4.82 23.74
C PRO A 495 1.07 4.98 23.10
N TYR A 496 1.15 5.11 21.77
CA TYR A 496 2.42 5.37 21.08
C TYR A 496 2.72 6.88 21.03
N CYS A 497 2.92 7.48 22.19
CA CYS A 497 3.24 8.89 22.35
C CYS A 497 4.14 9.17 23.58
N PRO A 498 4.67 10.39 23.79
CA PRO A 498 5.54 10.69 24.90
C PRO A 498 4.66 10.81 26.17
N LEU A 499 4.82 9.87 27.09
CA LEU A 499 4.05 9.84 28.35
C LEU A 499 4.41 11.04 29.24
N GLY A 500 3.40 11.61 29.90
CA GLY A 500 3.56 12.67 30.90
C GLY A 500 3.61 14.10 30.32
N GLU A 501 3.53 14.25 29.00
CA GLU A 501 3.59 15.55 28.31
C GLU A 501 2.21 16.18 28.05
N ALA A 502 1.13 15.37 28.11
CA ALA A 502 -0.23 15.83 27.88
C ALA A 502 -0.65 16.89 28.90
N LYS A 503 -1.40 17.90 28.44
CA LYS A 503 -1.97 18.94 29.32
C LYS A 503 -3.46 18.71 29.59
N SER A 504 -4.10 17.86 28.78
CA SER A 504 -5.43 17.32 29.06
C SER A 504 -5.40 16.39 30.29
N THR A 505 -6.56 15.88 30.68
CA THR A 505 -6.64 14.75 31.61
C THR A 505 -6.45 13.46 30.83
N PHE A 506 -5.19 13.21 30.48
CA PHE A 506 -4.76 12.03 29.71
C PHE A 506 -4.37 10.91 30.68
N VAL A 507 -5.04 9.76 30.58
CA VAL A 507 -4.80 8.58 31.42
C VAL A 507 -4.43 7.41 30.52
N SER A 508 -3.28 6.82 30.79
CA SER A 508 -2.68 5.77 29.98
C SER A 508 -2.87 4.41 30.65
N PHE A 509 -3.09 3.38 29.84
CA PHE A 509 -3.21 1.99 30.25
C PHE A 509 -2.30 1.16 29.35
N ALA A 510 -1.32 0.47 29.92
CA ALA A 510 -0.34 -0.28 29.15
C ALA A 510 0.03 -1.62 29.81
N SER A 511 0.55 -2.52 28.98
CA SER A 511 1.25 -3.71 29.43
C SER A 511 2.75 -3.43 29.52
N ALA A 512 3.41 -3.90 30.57
CA ALA A 512 4.86 -3.85 30.69
C ALA A 512 5.56 -4.76 29.68
N ARG A 513 4.81 -5.64 28.99
CA ARG A 513 5.27 -6.52 27.90
C ARG A 513 4.88 -6.04 26.51
N ASP A 514 4.25 -4.87 26.39
CA ASP A 514 4.14 -4.20 25.10
C ASP A 514 5.57 -3.84 24.62
N MET A 515 6.00 -4.49 23.54
CA MET A 515 7.30 -4.27 22.90
C MET A 515 7.19 -3.52 21.57
N GLU A 516 5.96 -3.23 21.13
CA GLU A 516 5.72 -2.50 19.89
C GLU A 516 5.90 -0.99 20.12
N THR A 517 5.42 -0.49 21.26
CA THR A 517 5.62 0.90 21.65
C THR A 517 7.05 1.14 22.13
N ASN A 518 7.71 2.15 21.58
CA ASN A 518 9.00 2.64 22.07
C ASN A 518 8.89 4.09 22.52
N HIS A 519 9.05 4.34 23.82
CA HIS A 519 8.99 5.70 24.40
C HIS A 519 10.36 6.40 24.45
N TYR A 520 11.44 5.70 24.14
CA TYR A 520 12.80 6.22 24.00
C TYR A 520 13.27 7.04 25.22
N ASN A 521 12.97 6.52 26.41
CA ASN A 521 13.30 7.16 27.67
C ASN A 521 13.98 6.19 28.66
N ASN A 522 14.60 6.73 29.71
CA ASN A 522 15.29 5.92 30.71
C ASN A 522 14.32 5.06 31.53
N PHE A 523 13.05 5.49 31.65
CA PHE A 523 12.01 4.76 32.36
C PHE A 523 11.77 3.40 31.69
N GLU A 524 11.51 3.36 30.40
CA GLU A 524 11.33 2.14 29.60
C GLU A 524 12.54 1.19 29.70
N ARG A 525 13.76 1.73 29.60
CA ARG A 525 15.00 0.94 29.75
C ARG A 525 15.10 0.29 31.13
N ALA A 526 14.82 1.05 32.19
CA ALA A 526 14.85 0.55 33.56
C ALA A 526 13.73 -0.48 33.82
N LEU A 527 12.53 -0.25 33.29
CA LEU A 527 11.41 -1.18 33.38
C LEU A 527 11.76 -2.51 32.71
N SER A 528 12.35 -2.46 31.52
CA SER A 528 12.80 -3.66 30.79
C SER A 528 13.84 -4.46 31.58
N ALA A 529 14.79 -3.79 32.25
CA ALA A 529 15.76 -4.45 33.11
C ALA A 529 15.10 -5.13 34.33
N ILE A 530 14.21 -4.43 35.03
CA ILE A 530 13.48 -4.99 36.19
C ILE A 530 12.66 -6.21 35.76
N ARG A 531 11.96 -6.11 34.62
CA ARG A 531 11.09 -7.18 34.08
C ARG A 531 11.87 -8.46 33.76
N GLN A 532 13.17 -8.38 33.47
CA GLN A 532 14.01 -9.57 33.25
C GLN A 532 14.30 -10.34 34.55
N GLU A 533 14.22 -9.67 35.70
CA GLU A 533 14.59 -10.24 37.01
C GLU A 533 13.35 -10.59 37.85
N GLU A 534 12.27 -9.80 37.73
CA GLU A 534 11.06 -9.96 38.54
C GLU A 534 9.79 -9.60 37.77
N LYS A 535 8.64 -10.09 38.25
CA LYS A 535 7.32 -9.72 37.72
C LYS A 535 6.99 -8.28 38.12
N ILE A 536 6.40 -7.53 37.20
CA ILE A 536 5.93 -6.18 37.48
C ILE A 536 4.62 -6.25 38.28
N PRO A 537 4.52 -5.60 39.46
CA PRO A 537 3.24 -5.51 40.15
C PRO A 537 2.32 -4.53 39.42
N PHE A 538 1.01 -4.79 39.43
CA PHE A 538 0.03 -3.82 38.92
C PHE A 538 0.24 -2.47 39.59
N SER A 539 0.52 -1.44 38.80
CA SER A 539 1.09 -0.17 39.27
C SER A 539 0.38 1.02 38.64
N TYR A 540 0.31 2.12 39.38
CA TYR A 540 -0.15 3.42 38.89
C TYR A 540 0.93 4.49 39.06
N PHE A 541 1.24 5.21 37.99
CA PHE A 541 2.22 6.29 37.95
C PHE A 541 1.51 7.64 37.73
N PRO A 542 1.46 8.52 38.75
CA PRO A 542 0.65 9.74 38.67
C PRO A 542 1.30 10.86 37.84
N GLU A 543 0.44 11.72 37.30
CA GLU A 543 0.74 13.02 36.72
C GLU A 543 1.87 12.99 35.67
N ARG A 544 2.98 13.68 35.96
CA ARG A 544 4.15 13.81 35.07
C ARG A 544 4.86 12.48 34.81
N ASN A 545 4.54 11.44 35.57
CA ASN A 545 5.01 10.08 35.30
C ASN A 545 4.13 9.33 34.29
N GLY A 546 3.16 10.01 33.67
CA GLY A 546 2.38 9.49 32.54
C GLY A 546 0.90 9.26 32.81
N ASN A 547 0.41 9.47 34.05
CA ASN A 547 -0.90 8.99 34.50
C ASN A 547 -1.15 7.55 34.02
N LEU A 548 -0.17 6.67 34.27
CA LEU A 548 -0.08 5.36 33.65
C LEU A 548 -0.50 4.27 34.63
N PHE A 549 -1.52 3.49 34.28
CA PHE A 549 -1.77 2.18 34.84
C PHE A 549 -1.00 1.13 34.04
N LEU A 550 -0.22 0.32 34.74
CA LEU A 550 0.69 -0.66 34.15
C LEU A 550 0.40 -2.04 34.74
N ALA A 551 0.04 -2.99 33.89
CA ALA A 551 0.02 -4.42 34.19
C ALA A 551 1.33 -5.09 33.76
N ASP A 552 1.73 -6.19 34.37
CA ASP A 552 2.88 -6.98 33.89
C ASP A 552 2.66 -7.52 32.47
N THR A 553 1.46 -8.03 32.24
CA THR A 553 1.04 -8.75 31.04
C THR A 553 -0.49 -8.70 30.95
N MET A 554 -1.02 -8.94 29.76
CA MET A 554 -2.44 -9.16 29.52
C MET A 554 -2.79 -10.65 29.45
N GLY A 555 -1.80 -11.54 29.63
CA GLY A 555 -1.95 -13.00 29.59
C GLY A 555 -1.36 -13.62 28.31
N GLU A 556 -0.93 -14.89 28.40
CA GLU A 556 -0.12 -15.57 27.36
C GLU A 556 -0.79 -15.69 25.98
N LYS A 557 -2.12 -15.58 25.92
CA LYS A 557 -2.89 -15.69 24.67
C LYS A 557 -3.35 -14.34 24.12
N ASN A 558 -2.99 -13.24 24.78
CA ASN A 558 -3.36 -11.89 24.37
C ASN A 558 -2.14 -11.16 23.82
N ASP A 559 -2.37 -10.40 22.77
CA ASP A 559 -1.38 -9.47 22.26
C ASP A 559 -1.30 -8.25 23.19
N GLU A 560 -0.09 -8.01 23.70
CA GLU A 560 0.23 -6.95 24.67
C GLU A 560 0.11 -5.54 24.08
N HIS A 561 0.09 -5.40 22.75
CA HIS A 561 -0.10 -4.09 22.11
C HIS A 561 -1.52 -3.86 21.58
N ASN A 562 -2.33 -4.91 21.46
CA ASN A 562 -3.64 -4.81 20.81
C ASN A 562 -4.62 -3.93 21.60
N PHE A 563 -5.67 -3.45 20.93
CA PHE A 563 -6.82 -2.87 21.61
C PHE A 563 -7.56 -3.97 22.36
N TRP A 564 -7.56 -3.90 23.69
CA TRP A 564 -8.18 -4.90 24.55
C TRP A 564 -9.68 -4.67 24.73
N GLY A 565 -10.14 -3.45 24.42
CA GLY A 565 -11.49 -3.01 24.70
C GLY A 565 -11.77 -2.91 26.20
N PHE A 566 -13.05 -2.95 26.52
CA PHE A 566 -13.66 -2.71 27.82
C PHE A 566 -14.32 -3.96 28.39
N HIS A 567 -14.14 -5.11 27.76
CA HIS A 567 -14.76 -6.36 28.17
C HIS A 567 -13.69 -7.45 28.13
N TYR A 568 -13.29 -7.95 29.31
CA TYR A 568 -12.30 -9.01 29.37
C TYR A 568 -12.92 -10.37 29.02
N ASN A 569 -12.07 -11.29 28.55
CA ASN A 569 -12.40 -12.70 28.35
C ASN A 569 -11.56 -13.57 29.29
N ASP A 570 -11.83 -14.87 29.33
CA ASP A 570 -11.18 -15.82 30.26
C ASP A 570 -9.67 -15.99 30.02
N THR A 571 -9.14 -15.48 28.91
CA THR A 571 -7.71 -15.53 28.61
C THR A 571 -6.91 -14.36 29.18
N ILE A 572 -7.59 -13.28 29.60
CA ILE A 572 -6.94 -12.12 30.21
C ILE A 572 -6.58 -12.46 31.66
N ASP A 573 -5.34 -12.18 32.06
CA ASP A 573 -4.90 -12.43 33.43
C ASP A 573 -5.50 -11.46 34.46
N LYS A 574 -5.28 -11.72 35.76
CA LYS A 574 -5.84 -10.92 36.85
C LYS A 574 -5.41 -9.45 36.85
N GLN A 575 -4.16 -9.15 36.48
CA GLN A 575 -3.70 -7.76 36.36
C GLN A 575 -4.31 -7.10 35.13
N GLY A 576 -4.40 -7.79 33.99
CA GLY A 576 -5.09 -7.30 32.80
C GLY A 576 -6.58 -7.04 33.04
N GLN A 577 -7.27 -7.90 33.80
CA GLN A 577 -8.66 -7.71 34.21
C GLN A 577 -8.81 -6.48 35.14
N ALA A 578 -7.86 -6.29 36.07
CA ALA A 578 -7.83 -5.12 36.94
C ALA A 578 -7.62 -3.83 36.13
N LEU A 579 -6.72 -3.86 35.15
CA LEU A 579 -6.45 -2.75 34.23
C LEU A 579 -7.73 -2.35 33.46
N ILE A 580 -8.39 -3.32 32.81
CA ILE A 580 -9.65 -3.09 32.07
C ILE A 580 -10.76 -2.60 33.01
N LEU A 581 -10.86 -3.15 34.22
CA LEU A 581 -11.87 -2.70 35.21
C LEU A 581 -11.73 -1.20 35.52
N LEU A 582 -10.51 -0.74 35.81
CA LEU A 582 -10.24 0.66 36.12
C LEU A 582 -10.47 1.54 34.88
N GLU A 583 -10.07 1.07 33.70
CA GLU A 583 -10.29 1.79 32.44
C GLU A 583 -11.77 2.01 32.14
N ARG A 584 -12.60 0.97 32.29
CA ARG A 584 -14.05 1.06 32.15
C ARG A 584 -14.66 2.11 33.07
N LYS A 585 -14.24 2.08 34.35
CA LYS A 585 -14.74 3.03 35.36
C LYS A 585 -14.36 4.45 34.99
N LEU A 586 -13.12 4.67 34.57
CA LEU A 586 -12.67 5.98 34.10
C LEU A 586 -13.56 6.51 32.97
N LEU A 587 -13.80 5.70 31.93
CA LEU A 587 -14.60 6.12 30.79
C LEU A 587 -16.06 6.38 31.20
N ILE A 588 -16.70 5.46 31.91
CA ILE A 588 -18.11 5.58 32.31
C ILE A 588 -18.35 6.76 33.25
N ASN A 589 -17.51 6.91 34.28
CA ASN A 589 -17.68 8.01 35.24
C ASN A 589 -17.26 9.35 34.63
N GLY A 590 -16.29 9.35 33.72
CA GLY A 590 -15.98 10.50 32.87
C GLY A 590 -17.20 10.95 32.07
N ILE A 591 -17.83 10.03 31.34
CA ILE A 591 -19.03 10.32 30.53
C ILE A 591 -20.19 10.81 31.41
N LYS A 592 -20.47 10.15 32.54
CA LYS A 592 -21.50 10.63 33.47
C LYS A 592 -21.24 12.06 33.93
N ASN A 593 -19.97 12.41 34.16
CA ASN A 593 -19.57 13.77 34.48
C ASN A 593 -19.68 14.74 33.29
N SER A 594 -19.53 14.30 32.03
CA SER A 594 -19.71 15.18 30.86
C SER A 594 -21.17 15.52 30.56
N LEU A 595 -22.12 14.75 31.12
CA LEU A 595 -23.54 15.13 31.17
C LEU A 595 -23.80 16.33 32.12
N GLU A 596 -22.88 16.62 33.05
CA GLU A 596 -22.94 17.73 34.00
C GLU A 596 -21.68 18.61 33.91
N PRO A 597 -21.40 19.24 32.75
CA PRO A 597 -20.09 19.82 32.43
C PRO A 597 -19.67 21.00 33.32
N ASP A 598 -20.60 21.62 34.05
CA ASP A 598 -20.34 22.71 34.99
C ASP A 598 -19.47 22.29 36.18
N LYS A 599 -19.44 20.99 36.53
CA LYS A 599 -18.64 20.48 37.66
C LYS A 599 -17.15 20.39 37.35
N GLY A 600 -16.77 20.51 36.08
CA GLY A 600 -15.42 20.23 35.60
C GLY A 600 -15.03 18.76 35.79
N ILE A 601 -13.83 18.40 35.34
CA ILE A 601 -13.32 17.04 35.47
C ILE A 601 -12.81 16.74 36.91
N PRO A 602 -13.33 15.68 37.57
CA PRO A 602 -12.87 15.26 38.90
C PRO A 602 -11.43 14.72 38.90
N ALA A 603 -10.88 14.46 40.08
CA ALA A 603 -9.58 13.80 40.18
C ALA A 603 -9.65 12.35 39.65
N ILE A 604 -8.53 11.83 39.12
CA ILE A 604 -8.48 10.47 38.55
C ILE A 604 -8.94 9.43 39.57
N LYS A 605 -8.52 9.53 40.84
CA LYS A 605 -8.97 8.62 41.90
C LYS A 605 -10.49 8.64 42.07
N GLU A 606 -11.15 9.79 41.95
CA GLU A 606 -12.60 9.91 42.09
C GLU A 606 -13.35 9.29 40.90
N LEU A 607 -12.77 9.36 39.69
CA LEU A 607 -13.35 8.75 38.49
C LEU A 607 -13.23 7.22 38.49
N ILE A 608 -12.15 6.68 39.05
CA ILE A 608 -11.80 5.26 38.91
C ILE A 608 -12.12 4.45 40.18
N ALA A 609 -12.13 5.09 41.36
CA ALA A 609 -12.27 4.44 42.65
C ALA A 609 -13.59 4.85 43.37
N ASP A 610 -14.71 4.59 42.69
CA ASP A 610 -16.06 4.93 43.14
C ASP A 610 -16.67 3.92 44.13
N ASP A 611 -16.03 2.76 44.34
CA ASP A 611 -16.41 1.76 45.34
C ASP A 611 -15.21 1.29 46.18
N GLU A 612 -15.47 0.54 47.26
CA GLU A 612 -14.43 0.10 48.20
C GLU A 612 -13.36 -0.79 47.53
N ASN A 613 -13.75 -1.69 46.63
CA ASN A 613 -12.82 -2.61 45.99
C ASN A 613 -11.89 -1.87 45.02
N SER A 614 -12.43 -0.95 44.23
CA SER A 614 -11.66 -0.11 43.31
C SER A 614 -10.75 0.89 44.04
N ARG A 615 -11.15 1.38 45.22
CA ARG A 615 -10.27 2.18 46.10
C ARG A 615 -9.08 1.39 46.61
N GLN A 616 -9.31 0.19 47.14
CA GLN A 616 -8.22 -0.67 47.61
C GLN A 616 -7.27 -1.05 46.47
N LEU A 617 -7.81 -1.33 45.27
CA LEU A 617 -7.01 -1.62 44.09
C LEU A 617 -6.19 -0.41 43.64
N PHE A 618 -6.78 0.79 43.58
CA PHE A 618 -6.09 2.03 43.22
C PHE A 618 -4.98 2.35 44.22
N ASP A 619 -5.26 2.32 45.53
CA ASP A 619 -4.28 2.63 46.57
C ASP A 619 -3.10 1.67 46.56
N ARG A 620 -3.38 0.38 46.30
CA ARG A 620 -2.33 -0.62 46.09
C ARG A 620 -1.52 -0.35 44.83
N ALA A 621 -2.17 -0.01 43.72
CA ALA A 621 -1.49 0.31 42.47
C ALA A 621 -0.59 1.55 42.61
N GLU A 622 -1.05 2.59 43.30
CA GLU A 622 -0.29 3.81 43.57
C GLU A 622 0.94 3.51 44.46
N ALA A 623 0.76 2.72 45.52
CA ALA A 623 1.86 2.28 46.37
C ALA A 623 2.91 1.45 45.59
N ASN A 624 2.45 0.52 44.76
CA ASN A 624 3.31 -0.29 43.89
C ASN A 624 4.05 0.58 42.87
N GLY A 625 3.36 1.53 42.22
CA GLY A 625 3.96 2.44 41.25
C GLY A 625 5.03 3.34 41.87
N LYS A 626 4.81 3.84 43.08
CA LYS A 626 5.84 4.59 43.84
C LYS A 626 7.07 3.73 44.14
N ALA A 627 6.87 2.48 44.59
CA ALA A 627 7.98 1.58 44.87
C ALA A 627 8.77 1.22 43.59
N LEU A 628 8.06 0.92 42.50
CA LEU A 628 8.65 0.59 41.21
C LEU A 628 9.40 1.79 40.62
N TYR A 629 8.81 2.99 40.63
CA TYR A 629 9.47 4.22 40.19
C TYR A 629 10.80 4.45 40.92
N ASN A 630 10.85 4.24 42.24
CA ASN A 630 12.08 4.38 43.02
C ASN A 630 13.17 3.38 42.58
N LYS A 631 12.81 2.12 42.28
CA LYS A 631 13.73 1.13 41.71
C LYS A 631 14.25 1.58 40.35
N MET A 632 13.35 2.02 39.47
CA MET A 632 13.70 2.46 38.11
C MET A 632 14.62 3.69 38.13
N TYR A 633 14.36 4.62 39.04
CA TYR A 633 15.19 5.80 39.25
C TYR A 633 16.60 5.41 39.73
N ALA A 634 16.70 4.48 40.69
CA ALA A 634 17.99 3.99 41.18
C ALA A 634 18.83 3.33 40.07
N ILE A 635 18.22 2.49 39.23
CA ILE A 635 18.86 1.87 38.07
C ILE A 635 19.34 2.95 37.08
N SER A 636 18.47 3.90 36.75
CA SER A 636 18.78 4.98 35.81
C SER A 636 19.96 5.83 36.31
N MET A 637 20.01 6.12 37.61
CA MET A 637 21.11 6.86 38.23
C MET A 637 22.41 6.06 38.27
N ALA A 638 22.36 4.75 38.51
CA ALA A 638 23.54 3.89 38.46
C ALA A 638 24.16 3.87 37.05
N VAL A 639 23.33 3.74 36.01
CA VAL A 639 23.77 3.80 34.61
C VAL A 639 24.39 5.16 34.27
N ALA A 640 23.76 6.25 34.68
CA ALA A 640 24.29 7.60 34.44
C ALA A 640 25.66 7.80 35.10
N ARG A 641 25.84 7.34 36.36
CA ARG A 641 27.13 7.39 37.07
C ARG A 641 28.20 6.55 36.37
N TYR A 642 27.85 5.35 35.92
CA TYR A 642 28.77 4.47 35.20
C TYR A 642 29.29 5.13 33.92
N ARG A 643 28.42 5.74 33.11
CA ARG A 643 28.82 6.46 31.89
C ARG A 643 29.78 7.60 32.17
N VAL A 644 29.50 8.44 33.17
CA VAL A 644 30.38 9.56 33.55
C VAL A 644 31.78 9.08 33.96
N GLN A 645 31.88 7.87 34.53
CA GLN A 645 33.15 7.29 34.97
C GLN A 645 33.96 6.62 33.83
N HIS A 646 33.31 6.18 32.75
CA HIS A 646 33.91 5.34 31.71
C HIS A 646 33.87 5.95 30.29
N GLU A 647 33.22 7.10 30.09
CA GLU A 647 33.19 7.85 28.83
C GLU A 647 34.08 9.12 28.87
N LYS A 648 35.00 9.21 29.84
CA LYS A 648 36.21 10.07 29.76
C LYS A 648 37.34 9.29 29.12
#